data_AF-A0A812XWM1-F1
#
_entry.id   AF-A0A812XWM1-F1
#
_cell.length_a   1.000
_cell.length_b   1.000
_cell.length_c   1.000
_cell.angle_alpha   90.00
_cell.angle_beta   90.00
_cell.angle_gamma   90.00
#
_symmetry.space_group_name_H-M   'P 1'
#
loop_
_entity.id
_entity.type
_entity.pdbx_description
1 polymer ?
#
loop_
_entity_poly.entity_id
_entity_poly.type
_entity_poly.pdbx_seq_one_letter_code
_entity_poly.pdbx_strand_id
1 'polypeptide(L)'
;ACDGGVLRLAARRYDERTIIAAPLAFLESGWLTGTLVFDHGGFAWNESCVAAVATVTISGDVVFRNCHSQSTGGALRTVKARFADHGLVAQVSGRLHFENCSANYRGGAISAWNVELHGQEVNFTNCRSDMGRGGAIYAQSSVNVTAPYATFQSCEARSGAAIWSDGSLVLKGWSMTFENCDCVQGPRTRTTAVLRAGFRQPTLLMNTRISKSWCHFGIDATGSVFLHVQWCIFAWLKVGAIVADFAVDVNIEHASFQNSVRFLKARSVQRVRLQSVYVFCTPPSRTRCIDLDFQTEGAQIQFDDVQLHHRISAHLGGDSVVLHFPIDALWRPGSANPMDLTCSPGSYPEFSLTDEDHWEVKTVPSRSKMDCSTLLPAGSAGCCMTFGGAGHVMNNSVHRLDLACTTSFPCLCLDAFCNSCTVRSRMRVFRATCSPCEYGTVSPASIHMPLVFTNIALGAGPYKRIKNSCIDCATLAESVDALIACARGEIEVPRGVMVTLHSLQESDDRQKMWAWRCPNPSACPGQKHQLGGYGLEDQCSPGHAEGIAGCVACDSGYGRKINDPFVCQQCPPKSFQWLLLALKHVGLFGVGMMSAQRARRRTSVIFKIMVSFGTACNCILQAVSSLEEYHTAKVSLRSYIGLTEAATSATSLYSQSYECLFPEWHFDFYRLAMLDVSPPLLLLLSCWIWTWVASHCGFRHPEVVMIQGTLVLGNAYMANVCAGFAKPLSCFQMSKSHHNGKALQRNSFIVWEECRPLHAQAIAGVGIFVCILLVPVYWLEMIRRSHDWHSASRRKIMGFLVSHYRPGVEWWELVPLLRKVLLLQVRVFSPPSYAASTNLTLTLAVLVSSLLLHVVVWPYEDVYLNRIEGSALAASVTALLLASLAVTQEWDKREALTMRYLISLCIVLVIGTMMLMVLLIGSLVEQVQNRRRRRDVALTVEMETCSSENGPSVSEM
;
A
#
# COMPACT_ATOMS: atom_id res chain seq x y z
N ALA A 1 -2.35 46.45 -12.11
CA ALA A 1 -2.05 45.83 -10.82
C ALA A 1 -3.29 45.91 -9.94
N CYS A 2 -3.77 44.79 -9.41
CA CYS A 2 -4.90 44.75 -8.49
C CYS A 2 -4.36 44.46 -7.08
N ASP A 3 -4.53 45.40 -6.15
CA ASP A 3 -4.10 45.25 -4.74
C ASP A 3 -5.21 44.55 -3.95
N GLY A 4 -4.89 43.38 -3.38
CA GLY A 4 -5.70 42.65 -2.39
C GLY A 4 -6.96 41.98 -2.92
N GLY A 5 -6.87 40.69 -3.23
CA GLY A 5 -8.04 39.83 -3.51
C GLY A 5 -7.85 38.88 -4.70
N VAL A 6 -8.60 37.76 -4.67
CA VAL A 6 -8.68 36.81 -5.78
C VAL A 6 -9.35 37.48 -6.98
N LEU A 7 -8.55 37.99 -7.91
CA LEU A 7 -9.07 38.51 -9.16
C LEU A 7 -9.45 37.32 -10.07
N ARG A 8 -10.76 37.18 -10.31
CA ARG A 8 -11.31 36.18 -11.21
C ARG A 8 -11.68 36.83 -12.53
N LEU A 9 -10.94 36.50 -13.59
CA LEU A 9 -11.36 36.81 -14.96
C LEU A 9 -12.22 35.64 -15.46
N ALA A 10 -13.44 35.95 -15.89
CA ALA A 10 -14.39 34.97 -16.43
C ALA A 10 -15.00 35.50 -17.73
N ALA A 11 -14.87 34.74 -18.82
CA ALA A 11 -15.67 34.99 -20.02
C ALA A 11 -17.12 34.52 -19.77
N ARG A 12 -18.11 35.41 -19.94
CA ARG A 12 -19.52 35.15 -19.60
C ARG A 12 -20.29 34.33 -20.65
N ARG A 13 -19.73 34.11 -21.84
CA ARG A 13 -20.30 33.28 -22.91
C ARG A 13 -19.27 32.25 -23.38
N TYR A 14 -19.68 30.99 -23.47
CA TYR A 14 -18.80 29.87 -23.84
C TYR A 14 -18.26 29.96 -25.29
N ASP A 15 -18.97 30.67 -26.18
CA ASP A 15 -18.63 30.72 -27.61
C ASP A 15 -17.83 31.96 -28.04
N GLU A 16 -17.73 32.99 -27.19
CA GLU A 16 -16.97 34.22 -27.51
C GLU A 16 -15.57 34.15 -26.87
N ARG A 17 -14.53 34.12 -27.71
CA ARG A 17 -13.14 34.17 -27.25
C ARG A 17 -12.79 35.59 -26.80
N THR A 18 -12.58 35.78 -25.50
CA THR A 18 -12.08 37.06 -24.97
C THR A 18 -10.58 37.17 -25.26
N ILE A 19 -10.19 38.14 -26.10
CA ILE A 19 -8.78 38.43 -26.41
C ILE A 19 -8.25 39.47 -25.42
N ILE A 20 -7.17 39.15 -24.72
CA ILE A 20 -6.46 40.01 -23.78
C ILE A 20 -5.10 40.36 -24.38
N ALA A 21 -4.95 41.63 -24.81
CA ALA A 21 -3.74 42.11 -25.49
C ALA A 21 -2.75 42.85 -24.56
N ALA A 22 -3.05 42.94 -23.27
CA ALA A 22 -2.22 43.64 -22.28
C ALA A 22 -1.67 42.67 -21.23
N PRO A 23 -0.48 42.94 -20.63
CA PRO A 23 0.06 42.14 -19.54
C PRO A 23 -0.82 42.24 -18.30
N LEU A 24 -1.00 41.11 -17.61
CA LEU A 24 -1.81 40.99 -16.41
C LEU A 24 -0.93 40.62 -15.22
N ALA A 25 -0.76 41.55 -14.28
CA ALA A 25 0.00 41.34 -13.05
C ALA A 25 -0.92 41.19 -11.83
N PHE A 26 -0.88 40.02 -11.21
CA PHE A 26 -1.48 39.71 -9.91
C PHE A 26 -0.46 39.95 -8.79
N LEU A 27 -0.81 40.77 -7.80
CA LEU A 27 0.08 41.05 -6.66
C LEU A 27 0.11 39.90 -5.64
N GLU A 28 -0.81 38.93 -5.76
CA GLU A 28 -0.89 37.71 -4.95
C GLU A 28 -1.17 36.50 -5.86
N SER A 29 -2.31 35.82 -5.66
CA SER A 29 -2.79 34.70 -6.48
C SER A 29 -3.82 35.15 -7.53
N GLY A 30 -3.73 34.61 -8.74
CA GLY A 30 -4.63 34.90 -9.86
C GLY A 30 -5.47 33.70 -10.28
N TRP A 31 -6.75 33.95 -10.63
CA TRP A 31 -7.65 32.91 -11.13
C TRP A 31 -8.16 33.28 -12.53
N LEU A 32 -7.82 32.45 -13.52
CA LEU A 32 -8.27 32.60 -14.91
C LEU A 32 -9.32 31.54 -15.18
N THR A 33 -10.55 31.94 -15.54
CA THR A 33 -11.64 31.00 -15.81
C THR A 33 -12.35 31.25 -17.14
N GLY A 34 -12.76 30.18 -17.82
CA GLY A 34 -13.45 30.23 -19.11
C GLY A 34 -12.50 30.23 -20.33
N THR A 35 -13.04 30.59 -21.50
CA THR A 35 -12.32 30.58 -22.78
C THR A 35 -11.56 31.89 -22.99
N LEU A 36 -10.25 31.89 -22.70
CA LEU A 36 -9.42 33.10 -22.73
C LEU A 36 -8.30 32.97 -23.77
N VAL A 37 -8.04 34.05 -24.52
CA VAL A 37 -6.91 34.14 -25.45
C VAL A 37 -6.04 35.33 -25.04
N PHE A 38 -4.82 35.08 -24.61
CA PHE A 38 -3.82 36.12 -24.40
C PHE A 38 -2.99 36.22 -25.67
N ASP A 39 -3.06 37.36 -26.37
CA ASP A 39 -2.28 37.58 -27.61
C ASP A 39 -1.63 38.96 -27.55
N HIS A 40 -0.31 38.99 -27.32
CA HIS A 40 0.44 40.23 -27.17
C HIS A 40 1.05 40.74 -28.49
N GLY A 41 0.74 40.09 -29.62
CA GLY A 41 1.21 40.52 -30.94
C GLY A 41 2.73 40.55 -31.11
N GLY A 42 3.49 39.89 -30.23
CA GLY A 42 4.95 39.84 -30.29
C GLY A 42 5.65 41.08 -29.76
N PHE A 43 4.94 42.03 -29.15
CA PHE A 43 5.59 43.16 -28.48
C PHE A 43 6.38 42.65 -27.27
N ALA A 44 7.66 43.04 -27.20
CA ALA A 44 8.54 42.62 -26.12
C ALA A 44 8.24 43.43 -24.86
N TRP A 45 7.52 42.84 -23.92
CA TRP A 45 7.28 43.43 -22.61
C TRP A 45 8.42 43.06 -21.64
N ASN A 46 8.68 43.95 -20.68
CA ASN A 46 9.60 43.63 -19.58
C ASN A 46 9.05 42.48 -18.69
N GLU A 47 7.74 42.23 -18.78
CA GLU A 47 7.00 41.27 -17.98
C GLU A 47 6.28 40.23 -18.85
N SER A 48 5.84 39.15 -18.22
CA SER A 48 5.08 38.07 -18.83
C SER A 48 3.65 38.48 -19.19
N CYS A 49 3.01 37.75 -20.11
CA CYS A 49 1.58 37.95 -20.40
C CYS A 49 0.72 37.90 -19.13
N VAL A 50 1.04 36.97 -18.24
CA VAL A 50 0.48 36.89 -16.90
C VAL A 50 1.60 36.69 -15.88
N ALA A 51 1.66 37.58 -14.89
CA ALA A 51 2.59 37.51 -13.77
C ALA A 51 1.81 37.40 -12.45
N ALA A 52 2.24 36.54 -11.54
CA ALA A 52 1.68 36.47 -10.19
C ALA A 52 2.78 36.31 -9.13
N VAL A 53 2.53 36.80 -7.91
CA VAL A 53 3.48 36.71 -6.79
C VAL A 53 3.30 35.41 -5.98
N ALA A 54 2.18 34.72 -6.12
CA ALA A 54 1.93 33.46 -5.43
C ALA A 54 1.55 32.36 -6.44
N THR A 55 0.25 32.15 -6.66
CA THR A 55 -0.27 31.05 -7.48
C THR A 55 -1.13 31.53 -8.63
N VAL A 56 -1.08 30.82 -9.77
CA VAL A 56 -2.01 31.04 -10.88
C VAL A 56 -2.83 29.76 -11.09
N THR A 57 -4.13 29.87 -10.88
CA THR A 57 -5.10 28.79 -11.11
C THR A 57 -5.86 29.06 -12.39
N ILE A 58 -5.90 28.09 -13.30
CA ILE A 58 -6.55 28.24 -14.60
C ILE A 58 -7.66 27.18 -14.71
N SER A 59 -8.90 27.58 -14.92
CA SER A 59 -10.02 26.65 -15.10
C SER A 59 -10.82 27.00 -16.35
N GLY A 60 -10.54 26.31 -17.46
CA GLY A 60 -11.11 26.57 -18.78
C GLY A 60 -10.09 26.42 -19.90
N ASP A 61 -10.51 26.76 -21.11
CA ASP A 61 -9.68 26.69 -22.31
C ASP A 61 -8.90 27.99 -22.48
N VAL A 62 -7.59 27.94 -22.22
CA VAL A 62 -6.73 29.14 -22.26
C VAL A 62 -5.64 28.98 -23.29
N VAL A 63 -5.54 29.97 -24.16
CA VAL A 63 -4.55 30.05 -25.24
C VAL A 63 -3.65 31.26 -24.99
N PHE A 64 -2.34 31.05 -24.97
CA PHE A 64 -1.32 32.10 -24.96
C PHE A 64 -0.64 32.13 -26.33
N ARG A 65 -0.67 33.29 -27.00
CA ARG A 65 -0.10 33.52 -28.31
C ARG A 65 0.85 34.70 -28.30
N ASN A 66 1.97 34.57 -29.00
CA ASN A 66 2.90 35.67 -29.24
C ASN A 66 3.32 36.41 -27.95
N CYS A 67 3.43 35.67 -26.85
CA CYS A 67 3.79 36.19 -25.54
C CYS A 67 5.31 36.27 -25.41
N HIS A 68 5.86 37.48 -25.28
CA HIS A 68 7.30 37.69 -25.12
C HIS A 68 7.63 38.40 -23.81
N SER A 69 8.57 37.86 -23.05
CA SER A 69 9.10 38.47 -21.82
C SER A 69 10.61 38.64 -21.88
N GLN A 70 11.10 39.85 -21.58
CA GLN A 70 12.54 40.09 -21.44
C GLN A 70 13.18 39.35 -20.25
N SER A 71 12.38 38.71 -19.40
CA SER A 71 12.82 38.00 -18.19
C SER A 71 12.59 36.50 -18.30
N THR A 72 11.57 35.98 -17.60
CA THR A 72 11.27 34.55 -17.48
C THR A 72 9.78 34.32 -17.71
N GLY A 73 9.39 33.19 -18.31
CA GLY A 73 7.99 32.83 -18.49
C GLY A 73 7.27 33.76 -19.46
N GLY A 74 7.47 33.63 -20.77
CA GLY A 74 6.88 34.53 -21.77
C GLY A 74 5.37 34.68 -21.59
N ALA A 75 4.67 33.56 -21.39
CA ALA A 75 3.24 33.53 -21.11
C ALA A 75 2.93 33.68 -19.61
N LEU A 76 3.52 32.83 -18.77
CA LEU A 76 3.20 32.73 -17.34
C LEU A 76 4.47 32.81 -16.49
N ARG A 77 4.47 33.70 -15.50
CA ARG A 77 5.53 33.79 -14.50
C ARG A 77 4.94 33.85 -13.10
N THR A 78 5.41 32.97 -12.21
CA THR A 78 5.30 33.23 -10.77
C THR A 78 6.62 33.68 -10.18
N VAL A 79 6.55 34.69 -9.33
CA VAL A 79 7.69 35.18 -8.55
C VAL A 79 7.54 34.64 -7.14
N LYS A 80 8.62 34.18 -6.50
CA LYS A 80 8.55 33.77 -5.10
C LYS A 80 8.27 34.99 -4.21
N ALA A 81 7.10 35.04 -3.54
CA ALA A 81 6.89 35.98 -2.44
C ALA A 81 7.93 35.69 -1.34
N ARG A 82 8.56 36.71 -0.76
CA ARG A 82 9.60 36.53 0.28
C ARG A 82 9.14 35.74 1.52
N PHE A 83 7.83 35.49 1.66
CA PHE A 83 7.22 34.87 2.83
C PHE A 83 6.30 33.68 2.52
N ALA A 84 6.07 33.33 1.25
CA ALA A 84 5.30 32.14 0.90
C ALA A 84 6.26 31.07 0.41
N ASP A 85 6.32 29.93 1.11
CA ASP A 85 7.35 28.94 0.87
C ASP A 85 7.29 28.28 -0.52
N HIS A 86 6.16 28.40 -1.26
CA HIS A 86 6.00 27.77 -2.57
C HIS A 86 5.17 28.61 -3.55
N GLY A 87 5.82 29.17 -4.58
CA GLY A 87 5.13 29.78 -5.73
C GLY A 87 4.68 28.70 -6.73
N LEU A 88 3.53 28.09 -6.51
CA LEU A 88 2.96 27.06 -7.38
C LEU A 88 2.29 27.70 -8.61
N VAL A 89 2.78 27.43 -9.82
CA VAL A 89 1.97 27.60 -11.03
C VAL A 89 1.17 26.34 -11.26
N ALA A 90 -0.11 26.57 -11.51
CA ALA A 90 -1.11 25.67 -12.06
C ALA A 90 -1.64 24.64 -11.07
N GLN A 91 -2.89 24.81 -10.67
CA GLN A 91 -3.86 23.74 -10.80
C GLN A 91 -4.67 24.13 -12.03
N VAL A 92 -4.39 23.51 -13.18
CA VAL A 92 -5.18 23.79 -14.38
C VAL A 92 -6.34 22.78 -14.47
N SER A 93 -7.50 23.18 -14.97
CA SER A 93 -8.52 22.24 -15.44
C SER A 93 -9.06 22.74 -16.78
N GLY A 94 -8.64 22.14 -17.90
CA GLY A 94 -9.08 22.54 -19.25
C GLY A 94 -8.07 22.20 -20.36
N ARG A 95 -8.21 22.81 -21.54
CA ARG A 95 -7.23 22.76 -22.63
C ARG A 95 -6.28 23.95 -22.55
N LEU A 96 -4.98 23.68 -22.55
CA LEU A 96 -3.94 24.71 -22.55
C LEU A 96 -3.19 24.70 -23.87
N HIS A 97 -3.04 25.87 -24.47
CA HIS A 97 -2.24 26.03 -25.66
C HIS A 97 -1.28 27.22 -25.51
N PHE A 98 0.00 26.97 -25.70
CA PHE A 98 1.05 27.99 -25.74
C PHE A 98 1.66 27.98 -27.14
N GLU A 99 1.55 29.10 -27.83
CA GLU A 99 1.97 29.24 -29.23
C GLU A 99 2.87 30.47 -29.35
N ASN A 100 4.06 30.28 -29.90
CA ASN A 100 5.02 31.35 -30.14
C ASN A 100 5.34 32.18 -28.87
N CYS A 101 5.52 31.48 -27.75
CA CYS A 101 5.85 32.09 -26.46
C CYS A 101 7.37 32.12 -26.25
N SER A 102 7.94 33.26 -25.90
CA SER A 102 9.39 33.41 -25.73
C SER A 102 9.78 34.18 -24.46
N ALA A 103 10.93 33.80 -23.90
CA ALA A 103 11.55 34.51 -22.79
C ALA A 103 13.08 34.58 -22.95
N ASN A 104 13.71 35.68 -22.48
CA ASN A 104 15.16 35.79 -22.59
C ASN A 104 15.91 34.79 -21.70
N TYR A 105 15.40 34.47 -20.50
CA TYR A 105 16.19 33.71 -19.50
C TYR A 105 15.68 32.30 -19.20
N ARG A 106 14.43 32.10 -18.75
CA ARG A 106 13.96 30.78 -18.30
C ARG A 106 12.49 30.59 -18.63
N GLY A 107 12.13 29.39 -19.11
CA GLY A 107 10.75 29.03 -19.42
C GLY A 107 10.17 29.90 -20.51
N GLY A 108 10.32 29.54 -21.79
CA GLY A 108 9.79 30.38 -22.88
C GLY A 108 8.29 30.60 -22.78
N ALA A 109 7.52 29.62 -22.30
CA ALA A 109 6.13 29.78 -21.93
C ALA A 109 5.93 29.99 -20.42
N ILE A 110 6.40 29.05 -19.59
CA ILE A 110 6.10 29.02 -18.14
C ILE A 110 7.38 29.05 -17.32
N SER A 111 7.47 29.95 -16.35
CA SER A 111 8.52 29.95 -15.32
C SER A 111 7.95 30.04 -13.91
N ALA A 112 8.19 29.03 -13.07
CA ALA A 112 7.62 28.93 -11.73
C ALA A 112 8.53 28.21 -10.72
N TRP A 113 8.13 28.16 -9.45
CA TRP A 113 8.79 27.29 -8.47
C TRP A 113 8.37 25.83 -8.67
N ASN A 114 7.06 25.58 -8.66
CA ASN A 114 6.45 24.30 -8.98
C ASN A 114 5.48 24.49 -10.16
N VAL A 115 5.37 23.51 -11.05
CA VAL A 115 4.45 23.52 -12.19
C VAL A 115 3.59 22.26 -12.14
N GLU A 116 2.28 22.41 -11.92
CA GLU A 116 1.31 21.30 -11.87
C GLU A 116 0.24 21.42 -12.98
N LEU A 117 0.51 20.79 -14.12
CA LEU A 117 -0.41 20.86 -15.27
C LEU A 117 -1.40 19.70 -15.20
N HIS A 118 -2.64 20.02 -14.86
CA HIS A 118 -3.77 19.11 -14.96
C HIS A 118 -4.65 19.61 -16.13
N GLY A 119 -4.97 18.76 -17.09
CA GLY A 119 -5.70 19.21 -18.28
C GLY A 119 -6.11 18.07 -19.19
N GLN A 120 -7.11 18.31 -20.04
CA GLN A 120 -7.48 17.33 -21.07
C GLN A 120 -6.40 17.28 -22.17
N GLU A 121 -5.85 18.45 -22.51
CA GLU A 121 -4.87 18.65 -23.57
C GLU A 121 -3.94 19.80 -23.20
N VAL A 122 -2.62 19.60 -23.33
CA VAL A 122 -1.59 20.59 -23.01
C VAL A 122 -0.58 20.67 -24.16
N ASN A 123 -0.63 21.77 -24.92
CA ASN A 123 0.18 21.91 -26.13
C ASN A 123 1.11 23.12 -26.02
N PHE A 124 2.39 22.90 -26.32
CA PHE A 124 3.42 23.92 -26.43
C PHE A 124 3.98 23.88 -27.86
N THR A 125 3.83 24.97 -28.61
CA THR A 125 4.29 25.09 -30.00
C THR A 125 5.17 26.32 -30.14
N ASN A 126 6.35 26.17 -30.76
CA ASN A 126 7.30 27.25 -31.00
C ASN A 126 7.66 28.05 -29.73
N CYS A 127 7.86 27.37 -28.60
CA CYS A 127 8.19 28.02 -27.33
C CYS A 127 9.71 28.11 -27.13
N ARG A 128 10.25 29.29 -26.84
CA ARG A 128 11.71 29.51 -26.84
C ARG A 128 12.26 30.25 -25.61
N SER A 129 13.41 29.80 -25.10
CA SER A 129 14.19 30.47 -24.05
C SER A 129 15.61 30.79 -24.55
N ASP A 130 15.88 32.07 -24.86
CA ASP A 130 17.09 32.48 -25.59
C ASP A 130 18.40 32.17 -24.87
N MET A 131 18.47 32.48 -23.57
CA MET A 131 19.72 32.42 -22.81
C MET A 131 19.73 31.37 -21.69
N GLY A 132 18.64 30.64 -21.45
CA GLY A 132 18.64 29.69 -20.33
C GLY A 132 17.84 28.42 -20.53
N ARG A 133 17.01 28.09 -19.54
CA ARG A 133 16.58 26.72 -19.25
C ARG A 133 15.10 26.53 -19.57
N GLY A 134 14.75 25.43 -20.24
CA GLY A 134 13.38 25.04 -20.58
C GLY A 134 12.73 25.98 -21.61
N GLY A 135 12.59 25.53 -22.85
CA GLY A 135 12.03 26.31 -23.95
C GLY A 135 10.53 26.51 -23.80
N ALA A 136 9.83 25.50 -23.29
CA ALA A 136 8.45 25.61 -22.85
C ALA A 136 8.37 25.91 -21.35
N ILE A 137 8.87 25.00 -20.51
CA ILE A 137 8.65 25.03 -19.06
C ILE A 137 9.97 25.07 -18.30
N TYR A 138 10.08 26.01 -17.37
CA TYR A 138 11.09 26.00 -16.32
C TYR A 138 10.45 25.97 -14.93
N ALA A 139 10.81 24.97 -14.12
CA ALA A 139 10.48 24.94 -12.70
C ALA A 139 11.72 24.83 -11.82
N GLN A 140 11.71 25.53 -10.69
CA GLN A 140 12.81 25.50 -9.73
C GLN A 140 12.78 24.27 -8.80
N SER A 141 11.64 23.61 -8.63
CA SER A 141 11.48 22.53 -7.65
C SER A 141 10.76 21.32 -8.22
N SER A 142 9.63 21.48 -8.90
CA SER A 142 8.97 20.33 -9.55
C SER A 142 8.17 20.69 -10.78
N VAL A 143 8.13 19.76 -11.74
CA VAL A 143 7.20 19.76 -12.86
C VAL A 143 6.40 18.48 -12.78
N ASN A 144 5.09 18.59 -12.65
CA ASN A 144 4.14 17.48 -12.68
C ASN A 144 3.10 17.75 -13.76
N VAL A 145 3.23 17.07 -14.90
CA VAL A 145 2.24 17.15 -15.99
C VAL A 145 1.38 15.90 -15.93
N THR A 146 0.11 16.06 -15.59
CA THR A 146 -0.91 15.00 -15.54
C THR A 146 -2.04 15.34 -16.53
N ALA A 147 -1.80 15.06 -17.81
CA ALA A 147 -2.75 15.31 -18.89
C ALA A 147 -2.82 14.10 -19.84
N PRO A 148 -4.01 13.65 -20.30
CA PRO A 148 -4.11 12.54 -21.26
C PRO A 148 -3.29 12.77 -22.53
N TYR A 149 -3.23 14.02 -23.00
CA TYR A 149 -2.47 14.43 -24.18
C TYR A 149 -1.60 15.64 -23.84
N ALA A 150 -0.28 15.53 -23.99
CA ALA A 150 0.59 16.70 -24.00
C ALA A 150 1.54 16.66 -25.21
N THR A 151 1.70 17.81 -25.86
CA THR A 151 2.56 17.96 -27.03
C THR A 151 3.53 19.12 -26.84
N PHE A 152 4.79 18.90 -27.16
CA PHE A 152 5.85 19.90 -27.16
C PHE A 152 6.47 19.90 -28.55
N GLN A 153 6.18 20.92 -29.34
CA GLN A 153 6.59 21.03 -30.72
C GLN A 153 7.48 22.27 -30.92
N SER A 154 8.63 22.10 -31.57
CA SER A 154 9.55 23.19 -31.92
C SER A 154 9.97 24.04 -30.71
N CYS A 155 10.19 23.41 -29.55
CA CYS A 155 10.59 24.14 -28.34
C CYS A 155 12.12 24.25 -28.25
N GLU A 156 12.64 25.46 -28.05
CA GLU A 156 14.07 25.75 -28.09
C GLU A 156 14.57 26.36 -26.76
N ALA A 157 15.70 25.88 -26.24
CA ALA A 157 16.37 26.54 -25.11
C ALA A 157 17.87 26.34 -25.16
N ARG A 158 18.65 27.10 -24.39
CA ARG A 158 20.08 26.79 -24.22
C ARG A 158 20.30 25.45 -23.50
N SER A 159 19.35 25.04 -22.65
CA SER A 159 19.44 23.82 -21.85
C SER A 159 18.04 23.24 -21.53
N GLY A 160 17.86 21.93 -21.74
CA GLY A 160 16.61 21.19 -21.48
C GLY A 160 15.49 21.53 -22.46
N ALA A 161 15.80 21.57 -23.76
CA ALA A 161 15.02 22.07 -24.89
C ALA A 161 13.56 22.43 -24.61
N ALA A 162 12.70 21.46 -24.25
CA ALA A 162 11.30 21.71 -23.90
C ALA A 162 11.10 22.00 -22.40
N ILE A 163 11.55 21.10 -21.52
CA ILE A 163 11.27 21.17 -20.07
C ILE A 163 12.57 21.10 -19.27
N TRP A 164 12.69 22.03 -18.32
CA TRP A 164 13.71 22.00 -17.28
C TRP A 164 13.07 22.02 -15.89
N SER A 165 13.49 21.08 -15.03
CA SER A 165 13.21 21.11 -13.61
C SER A 165 14.53 21.10 -12.82
N ASP A 166 14.73 22.08 -11.95
CA ASP A 166 15.78 21.98 -10.90
C ASP A 166 15.35 21.00 -9.80
N GLY A 167 14.11 20.49 -9.85
CA GLY A 167 13.79 19.30 -9.11
C GLY A 167 12.97 18.20 -9.79
N SER A 168 11.90 17.71 -9.15
CA SER A 168 11.23 16.48 -9.62
C SER A 168 10.55 16.70 -10.97
N LEU A 169 10.55 15.68 -11.82
CA LEU A 169 9.87 15.69 -13.11
C LEU A 169 8.98 14.45 -13.18
N VAL A 170 7.68 14.68 -13.18
CA VAL A 170 6.65 13.64 -13.27
C VAL A 170 5.80 13.94 -14.50
N LEU A 171 5.78 13.00 -15.44
CA LEU A 171 5.00 13.11 -16.67
C LEU A 171 4.03 11.92 -16.72
N LYS A 172 2.73 12.21 -16.61
CA LYS A 172 1.62 11.26 -16.61
C LYS A 172 0.64 11.64 -17.71
N GLY A 173 0.43 10.74 -18.66
CA GLY A 173 -0.51 10.93 -19.76
C GLY A 173 -0.73 9.64 -20.51
N TRP A 174 -1.58 9.65 -21.52
CA TRP A 174 -1.70 8.55 -22.47
C TRP A 174 -0.75 8.76 -23.66
N SER A 175 -0.60 10.02 -24.10
CA SER A 175 0.30 10.42 -25.17
C SER A 175 1.07 11.68 -24.78
N MET A 176 2.40 11.57 -24.75
CA MET A 176 3.33 12.67 -24.50
C MET A 176 4.27 12.75 -25.69
N THR A 177 4.18 13.81 -26.49
CA THR A 177 4.96 13.96 -27.73
C THR A 177 5.94 15.12 -27.61
N PHE A 178 7.15 14.91 -28.10
CA PHE A 178 8.20 15.93 -28.20
C PHE A 178 8.73 15.91 -29.63
N GLU A 179 8.39 16.93 -30.40
CA GLU A 179 8.70 17.05 -31.82
C GLU A 179 9.59 18.28 -32.05
N ASN A 180 10.75 18.11 -32.68
CA ASN A 180 11.65 19.21 -33.04
C ASN A 180 12.08 20.13 -31.87
N CYS A 181 12.26 19.58 -30.66
CA CYS A 181 12.72 20.35 -29.51
C CYS A 181 14.26 20.36 -29.43
N ASP A 182 14.89 21.53 -29.62
CA ASP A 182 16.34 21.67 -29.77
C ASP A 182 17.02 22.42 -28.61
N CYS A 183 18.26 22.04 -28.25
CA CYS A 183 19.12 22.90 -27.43
C CYS A 183 20.04 23.76 -28.30
N VAL A 184 19.92 25.08 -28.18
CA VAL A 184 20.71 26.06 -28.91
C VAL A 184 21.97 26.40 -28.10
N GLN A 185 23.03 25.59 -28.22
CA GLN A 185 24.35 25.88 -27.63
C GLN A 185 25.31 26.50 -28.64
N GLY A 186 25.21 27.81 -28.84
CA GLY A 186 26.18 28.58 -29.63
C GLY A 186 26.37 28.11 -31.08
N PRO A 187 27.20 28.79 -31.89
CA PRO A 187 27.22 28.61 -33.34
C PRO A 187 27.80 27.28 -33.87
N ARG A 188 28.12 26.26 -33.05
CA ARG A 188 28.78 25.04 -33.57
C ARG A 188 28.35 23.68 -33.02
N THR A 189 27.40 23.56 -32.10
CA THR A 189 26.91 22.24 -31.64
C THR A 189 25.43 22.29 -31.27
N ARG A 190 24.56 21.75 -32.14
CA ARG A 190 23.18 21.42 -31.76
C ARG A 190 23.20 20.12 -30.97
N THR A 191 22.68 20.15 -29.75
CA THR A 191 22.51 18.96 -28.90
C THR A 191 21.01 18.78 -28.62
N THR A 192 20.48 17.57 -28.81
CA THR A 192 19.04 17.28 -28.65
C THR A 192 18.76 16.72 -27.27
N ALA A 193 19.02 17.51 -26.21
CA ALA A 193 18.61 17.18 -24.85
C ALA A 193 17.20 17.74 -24.59
N VAL A 194 16.17 16.94 -24.87
CA VAL A 194 14.76 17.36 -24.82
C VAL A 194 14.28 17.65 -23.40
N LEU A 195 14.76 16.88 -22.43
CA LEU A 195 14.40 16.96 -21.02
C LEU A 195 15.67 16.98 -20.17
N ARG A 196 15.71 17.84 -19.14
CA ARG A 196 16.80 17.82 -18.17
C ARG A 196 16.30 18.10 -16.75
N ALA A 197 16.67 17.22 -15.82
CA ALA A 197 16.48 17.37 -14.39
C ALA A 197 17.84 17.56 -13.73
N GLY A 198 18.07 18.66 -13.02
CA GLY A 198 19.34 18.93 -12.35
C GLY A 198 19.27 18.57 -10.87
N PHE A 199 19.90 17.46 -10.41
CA PHE A 199 19.77 17.05 -9.00
C PHE A 199 20.94 16.30 -8.37
N ARG A 200 20.99 16.36 -7.02
CA ARG A 200 21.81 15.51 -6.13
C ARG A 200 21.17 14.15 -5.78
N GLN A 201 19.87 13.94 -5.99
CA GLN A 201 19.14 12.66 -5.82
C GLN A 201 17.89 12.63 -6.74
N PRO A 202 17.89 11.93 -7.89
CA PRO A 202 16.78 12.01 -8.84
C PRO A 202 15.70 10.94 -8.65
N THR A 203 14.43 11.32 -8.86
CA THR A 203 13.29 10.42 -9.13
C THR A 203 12.64 10.85 -10.44
N LEU A 204 12.81 10.06 -11.50
CA LEU A 204 12.12 10.23 -12.78
C LEU A 204 11.07 9.12 -12.89
N LEU A 205 9.80 9.50 -13.04
CA LEU A 205 8.71 8.55 -13.27
C LEU A 205 8.06 8.86 -14.61
N MET A 206 8.23 7.97 -15.58
CA MET A 206 7.59 8.03 -16.90
C MET A 206 6.73 6.80 -17.10
N ASN A 207 5.50 7.01 -17.56
CA ASN A 207 4.57 5.92 -17.91
C ASN A 207 3.90 6.20 -19.27
N THR A 208 4.67 6.35 -20.34
CA THR A 208 4.13 6.67 -21.69
C THR A 208 5.00 6.18 -22.85
N ARG A 209 4.38 6.09 -24.04
CA ARG A 209 5.00 5.76 -25.33
C ARG A 209 5.52 7.04 -26.00
N ILE A 210 6.82 7.12 -26.27
CA ILE A 210 7.44 8.21 -27.05
C ILE A 210 7.41 7.82 -28.52
N SER A 211 6.93 8.71 -29.38
CA SER A 211 6.83 8.50 -30.83
C SER A 211 7.71 9.51 -31.57
N LYS A 212 8.64 9.00 -32.40
CA LYS A 212 9.44 9.73 -33.42
C LYS A 212 10.15 11.02 -32.96
N SER A 213 11.32 10.90 -32.33
CA SER A 213 12.39 11.93 -32.39
C SER A 213 13.71 11.43 -31.77
N TRP A 214 14.83 11.99 -32.24
CA TRP A 214 16.20 11.73 -31.80
C TRP A 214 16.45 12.34 -30.41
N CYS A 215 15.97 11.68 -29.35
CA CYS A 215 16.07 12.16 -27.98
C CYS A 215 17.35 11.67 -27.29
N HIS A 216 18.24 12.57 -26.87
CA HIS A 216 19.30 12.26 -25.90
C HIS A 216 18.85 12.58 -24.47
N PHE A 217 18.94 11.60 -23.57
CA PHE A 217 18.74 11.78 -22.14
C PHE A 217 20.06 12.11 -21.45
N GLY A 218 20.17 13.31 -20.89
CA GLY A 218 21.34 13.71 -20.08
C GLY A 218 21.00 13.70 -18.60
N ILE A 219 21.55 12.73 -17.85
CA ILE A 219 21.48 12.69 -16.38
C ILE A 219 22.89 12.96 -15.84
N ASP A 220 23.09 14.12 -15.21
CA ASP A 220 24.30 14.43 -14.44
C ASP A 220 24.04 14.15 -12.96
N ALA A 221 24.22 12.90 -12.47
CA ALA A 221 24.53 12.55 -11.07
C ALA A 221 24.40 11.04 -10.73
N THR A 222 25.06 10.65 -9.64
CA THR A 222 25.05 9.35 -8.95
C THR A 222 23.71 9.06 -8.26
N GLY A 223 22.82 8.28 -8.88
CA GLY A 223 21.56 7.84 -8.27
C GLY A 223 20.75 6.91 -9.16
N SER A 224 19.97 6.03 -8.55
CA SER A 224 19.21 4.93 -9.18
C SER A 224 18.02 5.40 -10.01
N VAL A 225 17.87 4.85 -11.22
CA VAL A 225 16.69 5.01 -12.09
C VAL A 225 15.71 3.86 -11.83
N PHE A 226 14.42 4.17 -11.58
CA PHE A 226 13.35 3.18 -11.49
C PHE A 226 12.46 3.25 -12.73
N LEU A 227 12.61 2.29 -13.64
CA LEU A 227 11.73 2.11 -14.80
C LEU A 227 10.59 1.16 -14.40
N HIS A 228 9.37 1.67 -14.25
CA HIS A 228 8.20 0.83 -13.97
C HIS A 228 7.54 0.42 -15.28
N VAL A 229 7.91 -0.73 -15.83
CA VAL A 229 7.16 -1.35 -16.94
C VAL A 229 5.89 -1.95 -16.36
N GLN A 230 4.74 -1.66 -16.94
CA GLN A 230 3.46 -2.20 -16.50
C GLN A 230 3.34 -3.65 -17.01
N TRP A 231 3.47 -4.62 -16.09
CA TRP A 231 3.34 -6.04 -16.42
C TRP A 231 1.86 -6.40 -16.63
N CYS A 232 1.50 -6.86 -17.82
CA CYS A 232 0.31 -7.66 -18.01
C CYS A 232 0.47 -8.98 -17.24
N ILE A 233 -0.45 -9.23 -16.32
CA ILE A 233 -0.49 -10.41 -15.46
C ILE A 233 -0.71 -11.67 -16.32
N PHE A 234 0.33 -12.47 -16.51
CA PHE A 234 0.22 -13.92 -16.66
C PHE A 234 1.12 -14.58 -15.62
N ALA A 235 0.49 -15.41 -14.79
CA ALA A 235 1.07 -16.19 -13.69
C ALA A 235 2.21 -17.10 -14.18
N TRP A 236 3.22 -17.40 -13.36
CA TRP A 236 3.87 -18.73 -13.34
C TRP A 236 4.65 -18.97 -12.03
N LEU A 237 4.34 -20.08 -11.36
CA LEU A 237 5.12 -20.74 -10.31
C LEU A 237 5.59 -22.08 -10.88
N LYS A 238 6.90 -22.30 -10.91
CA LYS A 238 7.56 -23.57 -11.30
C LYS A 238 7.17 -24.71 -10.37
N VAL A 239 6.78 -25.88 -10.93
CA VAL A 239 7.37 -27.21 -10.62
C VAL A 239 7.14 -28.12 -11.84
N GLY A 240 8.22 -28.70 -12.40
CA GLY A 240 8.16 -29.76 -13.42
C GLY A 240 9.11 -29.51 -14.59
N ALA A 241 10.15 -30.32 -14.70
CA ALA A 241 11.18 -30.23 -15.74
C ALA A 241 10.58 -30.35 -17.15
N ILE A 242 10.62 -29.25 -17.90
CA ILE A 242 10.67 -29.25 -19.36
C ILE A 242 11.86 -28.35 -19.69
N VAL A 243 12.84 -28.91 -20.40
CA VAL A 243 13.92 -28.14 -21.02
C VAL A 243 13.26 -27.26 -22.07
N ALA A 244 13.16 -25.96 -21.78
CA ALA A 244 12.74 -24.95 -22.73
C ALA A 244 13.89 -23.98 -22.91
N ASP A 245 14.38 -23.88 -24.14
CA ASP A 245 15.29 -22.82 -24.57
C ASP A 245 14.61 -21.47 -24.33
N PHE A 246 15.19 -20.62 -23.48
CA PHE A 246 14.76 -19.25 -23.32
C PHE A 246 15.65 -18.34 -24.16
N ALA A 247 15.08 -17.71 -25.20
CA ALA A 247 15.68 -16.57 -25.86
C ALA A 247 15.17 -15.29 -25.18
N VAL A 248 16.08 -14.44 -24.71
CA VAL A 248 15.76 -13.11 -24.19
C VAL A 248 16.25 -12.11 -25.22
N ASP A 249 15.35 -11.57 -26.04
CA ASP A 249 15.68 -10.50 -26.98
C ASP A 249 15.75 -9.17 -26.24
N VAL A 250 16.97 -8.64 -26.10
CA VAL A 250 17.22 -7.30 -25.57
C VAL A 250 17.68 -6.42 -26.73
N ASN A 251 16.83 -5.52 -27.20
CA ASN A 251 17.20 -4.52 -28.20
C ASN A 251 17.60 -3.21 -27.50
N ILE A 252 18.89 -2.84 -27.56
CA ILE A 252 19.42 -1.60 -26.98
C ILE A 252 19.89 -0.70 -28.11
N GLU A 253 19.00 0.16 -28.58
CA GLU A 253 19.33 1.19 -29.57
C GLU A 253 19.84 2.45 -28.83
N HIS A 254 21.17 2.59 -28.80
CA HIS A 254 21.96 3.70 -28.25
C HIS A 254 21.92 3.93 -26.73
N ALA A 255 23.05 3.66 -26.08
CA ALA A 255 23.27 4.03 -24.70
C ALA A 255 24.60 4.76 -24.50
N SER A 256 24.56 5.88 -23.77
CA SER A 256 25.75 6.61 -23.30
C SER A 256 25.79 6.49 -21.79
N PHE A 257 26.65 5.63 -21.27
CA PHE A 257 26.87 5.46 -19.83
C PHE A 257 28.28 5.93 -19.44
N GLN A 258 28.39 6.67 -18.34
CA GLN A 258 29.69 7.03 -17.76
C GLN A 258 30.16 6.03 -16.68
N ASN A 259 29.40 4.97 -16.36
CA ASN A 259 29.81 3.92 -15.42
C ASN A 259 29.13 2.56 -15.69
N SER A 260 29.74 1.48 -15.16
CA SER A 260 29.48 0.05 -15.40
C SER A 260 28.00 -0.38 -15.37
N VAL A 261 27.61 -1.21 -16.34
CA VAL A 261 26.32 -1.93 -16.34
C VAL A 261 26.53 -3.27 -15.65
N ARG A 262 25.88 -3.50 -14.51
CA ARG A 262 25.90 -4.81 -13.81
C ARG A 262 24.61 -5.57 -14.07
N PHE A 263 24.72 -6.78 -14.60
CA PHE A 263 23.60 -7.71 -14.69
C PHE A 263 23.46 -8.50 -13.39
N LEU A 264 22.22 -8.58 -12.86
CA LEU A 264 21.94 -9.29 -11.61
C LEU A 264 22.11 -10.80 -11.76
N LYS A 265 22.76 -11.39 -10.76
CA LYS A 265 23.05 -12.83 -10.56
C LYS A 265 21.84 -13.73 -10.87
N ALA A 266 21.86 -14.39 -12.02
CA ALA A 266 20.88 -15.42 -12.40
C ALA A 266 21.55 -16.80 -12.33
N ARG A 267 21.12 -17.65 -11.38
CA ARG A 267 21.71 -18.99 -11.12
C ARG A 267 21.32 -20.07 -12.14
N SER A 268 20.59 -19.76 -13.22
CA SER A 268 20.06 -20.79 -14.13
C SER A 268 19.77 -20.32 -15.56
N VAL A 269 20.71 -19.63 -16.21
CA VAL A 269 20.56 -19.22 -17.62
C VAL A 269 21.56 -20.00 -18.47
N GLN A 270 21.07 -20.83 -19.41
CA GLN A 270 21.92 -21.66 -20.28
C GLN A 270 22.33 -20.95 -21.56
N ARG A 271 21.48 -20.08 -22.13
CA ARG A 271 21.79 -19.34 -23.37
C ARG A 271 21.29 -17.89 -23.28
N VAL A 272 22.11 -16.94 -23.69
CA VAL A 272 21.76 -15.51 -23.83
C VAL A 272 22.05 -15.10 -25.27
N ARG A 273 21.06 -14.54 -25.96
CA ARG A 273 21.18 -14.09 -27.35
C ARG A 273 21.01 -12.57 -27.42
N LEU A 274 21.96 -11.88 -28.03
CA LEU A 274 21.95 -10.42 -28.18
C LEU A 274 21.90 -10.09 -29.67
N GLN A 275 20.73 -9.67 -30.15
CA GLN A 275 20.46 -9.51 -31.58
C GLN A 275 20.98 -8.20 -32.18
N SER A 276 21.24 -7.14 -31.40
CA SER A 276 21.73 -5.85 -31.93
C SER A 276 22.39 -5.00 -30.84
N VAL A 277 23.71 -4.83 -30.89
CA VAL A 277 24.45 -3.98 -29.93
C VAL A 277 25.31 -2.94 -30.68
N TYR A 278 24.94 -1.66 -30.53
CA TYR A 278 25.64 -0.53 -31.15
C TYR A 278 26.19 0.42 -30.08
N VAL A 279 27.52 0.52 -29.98
CA VAL A 279 28.20 1.33 -28.94
C VAL A 279 29.07 2.40 -29.57
N PHE A 280 28.78 3.67 -29.26
CA PHE A 280 29.59 4.83 -29.65
C PHE A 280 30.07 5.58 -28.41
N CYS A 281 31.39 5.74 -28.26
CA CYS A 281 31.98 6.59 -27.22
C CYS A 281 32.43 7.92 -27.82
N THR A 282 32.18 9.02 -27.12
CA THR A 282 32.72 10.34 -27.50
C THR A 282 34.03 10.62 -26.74
N PRO A 283 35.07 11.19 -27.38
CA PRO A 283 36.29 11.60 -26.69
C PRO A 283 36.07 12.95 -25.96
N PRO A 284 36.74 13.27 -24.83
CA PRO A 284 38.01 12.74 -24.36
C PRO A 284 38.05 12.47 -22.84
N SER A 285 38.05 11.22 -22.42
CA SER A 285 38.68 10.82 -21.15
C SER A 285 39.22 9.41 -21.28
N ARG A 286 40.41 9.15 -20.71
CA ARG A 286 41.13 7.85 -20.75
C ARG A 286 40.42 6.75 -19.92
N THR A 287 39.09 6.76 -19.85
CA THR A 287 38.27 5.92 -18.99
C THR A 287 37.55 4.85 -19.81
N ARG A 288 37.53 3.61 -19.29
CA ARG A 288 36.89 2.44 -19.91
C ARG A 288 35.42 2.76 -20.22
N CYS A 289 34.97 2.46 -21.44
CA CYS A 289 33.61 2.80 -21.87
C CYS A 289 32.55 1.83 -21.32
N ILE A 290 32.86 0.53 -21.28
CA ILE A 290 31.92 -0.51 -20.88
C ILE A 290 32.71 -1.59 -20.14
N ASP A 291 32.21 -1.96 -18.95
CA ASP A 291 32.65 -3.12 -18.19
C ASP A 291 31.47 -4.10 -18.12
N LEU A 292 31.61 -5.28 -18.73
CA LEU A 292 30.61 -6.34 -18.70
C LEU A 292 31.09 -7.42 -17.72
N ASP A 293 30.38 -7.59 -16.60
CA ASP A 293 30.69 -8.60 -15.57
C ASP A 293 29.64 -9.71 -15.63
N PHE A 294 30.06 -10.91 -16.02
CA PHE A 294 29.20 -12.10 -16.13
C PHE A 294 29.57 -13.10 -15.03
N GLN A 295 28.66 -13.31 -14.08
CA GLN A 295 28.78 -14.34 -13.04
C GLN A 295 27.73 -15.43 -13.26
N THR A 296 28.01 -16.34 -14.18
CA THR A 296 27.13 -17.46 -14.54
C THR A 296 27.94 -18.74 -14.73
N GLU A 297 27.53 -19.83 -14.08
CA GLU A 297 28.09 -21.17 -14.34
C GLU A 297 27.42 -21.76 -15.59
N GLY A 298 28.19 -22.04 -16.65
CA GLY A 298 27.73 -22.83 -17.81
C GLY A 298 26.85 -22.11 -18.83
N ALA A 299 26.97 -20.78 -19.00
CA ALA A 299 26.18 -20.02 -19.96
C ALA A 299 26.87 -19.90 -21.33
N GLN A 300 26.08 -20.07 -22.41
CA GLN A 300 26.47 -19.74 -23.79
C GLN A 300 25.93 -18.36 -24.15
N ILE A 301 26.79 -17.43 -24.58
CA ILE A 301 26.38 -16.08 -24.98
C ILE A 301 26.66 -15.91 -26.47
N GLN A 302 25.61 -15.62 -27.24
CA GLN A 302 25.67 -15.44 -28.68
C GLN A 302 25.35 -13.99 -29.05
N PHE A 303 26.21 -13.39 -29.87
CA PHE A 303 26.04 -12.05 -30.44
C PHE A 303 25.75 -12.19 -31.93
N ASP A 304 24.61 -11.70 -32.42
CA ASP A 304 24.25 -11.85 -33.84
C ASP A 304 24.62 -10.64 -34.71
N ASP A 305 24.52 -9.41 -34.20
CA ASP A 305 24.88 -8.18 -34.92
C ASP A 305 25.51 -7.14 -33.98
N VAL A 306 26.84 -6.99 -34.07
CA VAL A 306 27.64 -6.19 -33.14
C VAL A 306 28.62 -5.30 -33.90
N GLN A 307 28.46 -3.98 -33.75
CA GLN A 307 29.41 -2.98 -34.27
C GLN A 307 30.10 -2.25 -33.11
N LEU A 308 31.40 -2.51 -32.96
CA LEU A 308 32.21 -1.98 -31.85
C LEU A 308 33.22 -0.98 -32.37
N HIS A 309 33.12 0.27 -31.90
CA HIS A 309 34.06 1.32 -32.29
C HIS A 309 35.19 1.57 -31.28
N HIS A 310 35.15 0.98 -30.07
CA HIS A 310 36.14 1.23 -29.00
C HIS A 310 36.39 0.01 -28.07
N ARG A 311 37.38 0.16 -27.17
CA ARG A 311 37.93 -0.88 -26.28
C ARG A 311 36.90 -1.39 -25.24
N ILE A 312 36.75 -2.71 -25.15
CA ILE A 312 35.90 -3.41 -24.16
C ILE A 312 36.80 -4.15 -23.16
N SER A 313 36.40 -4.14 -21.87
CA SER A 313 36.85 -5.11 -20.88
C SER A 313 35.68 -6.02 -20.49
N ALA A 314 35.91 -7.33 -20.50
CA ALA A 314 34.96 -8.33 -20.02
C ALA A 314 35.59 -9.13 -18.87
N HIS A 315 34.86 -9.24 -17.77
CA HIS A 315 35.21 -10.11 -16.64
C HIS A 315 34.32 -11.36 -16.69
N LEU A 316 34.96 -12.51 -16.88
CA LEU A 316 34.30 -13.82 -16.94
C LEU A 316 34.51 -14.54 -15.60
N GLY A 317 33.43 -14.74 -14.84
CA GLY A 317 33.42 -15.52 -13.60
C GLY A 317 32.67 -16.84 -13.77
N GLY A 318 33.39 -17.95 -13.93
CA GLY A 318 32.85 -19.32 -13.98
C GLY A 318 33.69 -20.29 -14.82
N ASP A 319 33.63 -21.58 -14.51
CA ASP A 319 34.47 -22.65 -15.11
C ASP A 319 34.07 -23.04 -16.55
N SER A 320 33.09 -22.37 -17.16
CA SER A 320 32.67 -22.62 -18.55
C SER A 320 31.75 -21.51 -19.06
N VAL A 321 32.32 -20.46 -19.66
CA VAL A 321 31.57 -19.49 -20.46
C VAL A 321 32.02 -19.61 -21.90
N VAL A 322 31.08 -19.72 -22.83
CA VAL A 322 31.33 -19.78 -24.27
C VAL A 322 30.77 -18.52 -24.91
N LEU A 323 31.62 -17.73 -25.56
CA LEU A 323 31.23 -16.53 -26.30
C LEU A 323 31.32 -16.81 -27.80
N HIS A 324 30.26 -16.47 -28.56
CA HIS A 324 30.25 -16.53 -30.02
C HIS A 324 30.21 -15.12 -30.62
N PHE A 325 31.18 -14.80 -31.48
CA PHE A 325 31.23 -13.54 -32.22
C PHE A 325 31.23 -13.78 -33.74
N PRO A 326 30.50 -13.00 -34.55
CA PRO A 326 30.60 -13.07 -36.00
C PRO A 326 31.96 -12.53 -36.48
N ILE A 327 32.53 -13.12 -37.53
CA ILE A 327 33.86 -12.76 -38.08
C ILE A 327 33.98 -11.25 -38.40
N ASP A 328 32.90 -10.61 -38.82
CA ASP A 328 32.89 -9.21 -39.25
C ASP A 328 33.01 -8.20 -38.09
N ALA A 329 32.78 -8.63 -36.85
CA ALA A 329 32.82 -7.77 -35.67
C ALA A 329 34.24 -7.37 -35.24
N LEU A 330 35.28 -8.08 -35.71
CA LEU A 330 36.67 -7.90 -35.28
C LEU A 330 37.58 -7.24 -36.32
N TRP A 331 37.10 -6.97 -37.53
CA TRP A 331 37.98 -6.46 -38.60
C TRP A 331 37.35 -5.37 -39.47
N ARG A 332 37.77 -4.12 -39.22
CA ARG A 332 37.80 -3.08 -40.26
C ARG A 332 39.25 -2.64 -40.50
N PRO A 333 39.70 -2.51 -41.75
CA PRO A 333 41.05 -2.06 -42.07
C PRO A 333 41.21 -0.59 -41.65
N GLY A 334 41.99 -0.33 -40.60
CA GLY A 334 42.37 1.03 -40.18
C GLY A 334 42.33 1.34 -38.68
N SER A 335 41.79 0.47 -37.81
CA SER A 335 41.77 0.70 -36.36
C SER A 335 42.59 -0.35 -35.60
N ALA A 336 43.78 0.00 -35.15
CA ALA A 336 44.57 -0.82 -34.24
C ALA A 336 44.04 -0.61 -32.81
N ASN A 337 43.16 -1.48 -32.31
CA ASN A 337 42.89 -1.59 -30.87
C ASN A 337 42.51 -3.03 -30.50
N PRO A 338 43.29 -3.73 -29.66
CA PRO A 338 42.99 -5.08 -29.22
C PRO A 338 41.90 -5.10 -28.13
N MET A 339 41.08 -6.15 -28.15
CA MET A 339 40.16 -6.52 -27.05
C MET A 339 40.99 -7.05 -25.87
N ASP A 340 40.77 -6.52 -24.66
CA ASP A 340 41.40 -7.04 -23.43
C ASP A 340 40.40 -7.96 -22.71
N LEU A 341 40.67 -9.27 -22.71
CA LEU A 341 39.93 -10.26 -21.94
C LEU A 341 40.65 -10.54 -20.62
N THR A 342 39.96 -10.37 -19.49
CA THR A 342 40.51 -10.65 -18.15
C THR A 342 39.74 -11.79 -17.49
N CYS A 343 40.36 -12.96 -17.43
CA CYS A 343 39.82 -14.15 -16.76
C CYS A 343 40.09 -14.13 -15.24
N SER A 344 39.29 -14.88 -14.47
CA SER A 344 39.51 -15.10 -13.04
C SER A 344 40.80 -15.88 -12.78
N PRO A 345 41.47 -15.68 -11.61
CA PRO A 345 42.74 -16.34 -11.28
C PRO A 345 42.63 -17.87 -11.40
N GLY A 346 43.46 -18.49 -12.24
CA GLY A 346 43.51 -19.94 -12.45
C GLY A 346 42.90 -20.47 -13.75
N SER A 347 42.38 -19.59 -14.62
CA SER A 347 41.84 -19.93 -15.95
C SER A 347 42.51 -19.11 -17.06
N TYR A 348 42.55 -19.64 -18.29
CA TYR A 348 42.98 -18.92 -19.49
C TYR A 348 41.96 -19.08 -20.63
N PRO A 349 41.84 -18.09 -21.53
CA PRO A 349 40.95 -18.17 -22.67
C PRO A 349 41.57 -19.02 -23.80
N GLU A 350 40.79 -19.94 -24.35
CA GLU A 350 41.09 -20.70 -25.57
C GLU A 350 40.19 -20.20 -26.69
N PHE A 351 40.78 -19.92 -27.86
CA PHE A 351 40.07 -19.42 -29.04
C PHE A 351 39.98 -20.53 -30.09
N SER A 352 38.77 -20.80 -30.58
CA SER A 352 38.54 -21.70 -31.72
C SER A 352 37.61 -21.04 -32.74
N LEU A 353 37.86 -21.27 -34.03
CA LEU A 353 36.95 -20.88 -35.10
C LEU A 353 35.94 -22.02 -35.29
N THR A 354 34.64 -21.73 -35.28
CA THR A 354 33.60 -22.74 -35.52
C THR A 354 33.23 -22.81 -37.00
N ASP A 355 32.63 -23.94 -37.42
CA ASP A 355 32.21 -24.19 -38.81
C ASP A 355 31.15 -23.21 -39.36
N GLU A 356 30.60 -22.34 -38.51
CA GLU A 356 29.59 -21.33 -38.87
C GLU A 356 30.16 -19.89 -38.93
N ASP A 357 31.45 -19.69 -39.21
CA ASP A 357 32.07 -18.36 -39.33
C ASP A 357 31.96 -17.49 -38.05
N HIS A 358 32.07 -18.14 -36.88
CA HIS A 358 32.11 -17.47 -35.58
C HIS A 358 33.41 -17.79 -34.82
N TRP A 359 33.88 -16.83 -34.03
CA TRP A 359 34.91 -17.05 -33.01
C TRP A 359 34.28 -17.55 -31.73
N GLU A 360 34.76 -18.68 -31.24
CA GLU A 360 34.43 -19.27 -29.96
C GLU A 360 35.54 -18.99 -28.95
N VAL A 361 35.21 -18.43 -27.79
CA VAL A 361 36.14 -18.23 -26.67
C VAL A 361 35.69 -19.07 -25.48
N LYS A 362 36.53 -20.00 -25.04
CA LYS A 362 36.29 -20.89 -23.89
C LYS A 362 37.23 -20.57 -22.73
N THR A 363 36.75 -20.56 -21.49
CA THR A 363 37.61 -20.51 -20.30
C THR A 363 38.03 -21.92 -19.89
N VAL A 364 39.34 -22.21 -19.87
CA VAL A 364 39.87 -23.54 -19.49
C VAL A 364 40.60 -23.44 -18.15
N PRO A 365 40.29 -24.31 -17.16
CA PRO A 365 41.00 -24.34 -15.88
C PRO A 365 42.42 -24.90 -16.05
N SER A 366 43.41 -24.23 -15.45
CA SER A 366 44.81 -24.62 -15.57
C SER A 366 45.11 -25.97 -14.88
N ARG A 367 45.58 -26.96 -15.65
CA ARG A 367 46.23 -28.17 -15.12
C ARG A 367 47.74 -28.00 -15.17
N SER A 368 48.34 -27.81 -13.99
CA SER A 368 49.73 -28.08 -13.56
C SER A 368 50.94 -27.78 -14.51
N LYS A 369 51.85 -26.96 -13.95
CA LYS A 369 53.31 -26.79 -14.20
C LYS A 369 53.77 -26.10 -15.50
N MET A 370 54.31 -24.88 -15.37
CA MET A 370 55.64 -24.50 -15.89
C MET A 370 56.17 -23.20 -15.25
N ASP A 371 57.50 -23.09 -15.23
CA ASP A 371 58.38 -22.27 -14.39
C ASP A 371 58.46 -20.75 -14.70
N CYS A 372 58.94 -20.01 -13.70
CA CYS A 372 59.29 -18.58 -13.69
C CYS A 372 60.49 -18.22 -14.60
N SER A 373 60.45 -17.04 -15.22
CA SER A 373 61.56 -16.06 -15.17
C SER A 373 61.24 -14.69 -15.82
N THR A 374 61.67 -13.62 -15.11
CA THR A 374 62.20 -12.31 -15.57
C THR A 374 61.29 -11.26 -16.26
N LEU A 375 60.95 -10.15 -15.56
CA LEU A 375 61.56 -8.79 -15.68
C LEU A 375 60.70 -7.68 -15.01
N LEU A 376 61.32 -6.97 -14.07
CA LEU A 376 61.03 -5.59 -13.58
C LEU A 376 61.52 -4.54 -14.62
N PRO A 377 61.30 -3.19 -14.53
CA PRO A 377 61.07 -2.39 -13.30
C PRO A 377 60.16 -1.11 -13.38
N ALA A 378 59.92 -0.55 -12.16
CA ALA A 378 59.79 0.88 -11.75
C ALA A 378 58.66 1.76 -12.36
N GLY A 379 58.02 2.75 -11.72
CA GLY A 379 58.01 3.51 -10.45
C GLY A 379 56.74 4.41 -10.57
N SER A 380 56.14 5.11 -9.61
CA SER A 380 56.64 5.99 -8.55
C SER A 380 55.46 6.44 -7.68
N ALA A 381 55.73 6.72 -6.41
CA ALA A 381 54.81 7.20 -5.38
C ALA A 381 54.41 8.68 -5.51
N GLY A 382 53.38 9.09 -4.76
CA GLY A 382 53.07 10.50 -4.49
C GLY A 382 51.85 10.70 -3.56
N CYS A 383 52.09 10.75 -2.25
CA CYS A 383 51.17 11.27 -1.23
C CYS A 383 51.33 12.80 -1.11
N CYS A 384 50.24 13.53 -0.84
CA CYS A 384 50.26 14.75 0.00
C CYS A 384 48.83 15.17 0.44
N MET A 385 48.64 15.28 1.76
CA MET A 385 47.60 16.07 2.43
C MET A 385 48.16 17.46 2.77
N THR A 386 47.33 18.51 2.84
CA THR A 386 47.22 19.47 3.98
C THR A 386 46.11 20.53 3.82
N PHE A 387 45.80 21.13 4.98
CA PHE A 387 44.70 21.98 5.48
C PHE A 387 44.70 23.48 5.13
N GLY A 388 43.57 24.15 5.44
CA GLY A 388 43.45 25.57 5.86
C GLY A 388 42.48 26.40 5.00
N GLY A 389 41.63 27.33 5.46
CA GLY A 389 41.31 28.00 6.74
C GLY A 389 40.10 28.96 6.50
N ALA A 390 39.20 29.12 7.47
CA ALA A 390 38.94 30.35 8.27
C ALA A 390 38.26 31.58 7.58
N GLY A 391 37.20 32.12 8.22
CA GLY A 391 37.00 33.59 8.32
C GLY A 391 35.58 34.21 8.16
N HIS A 392 35.03 34.73 9.28
CA HIS A 392 34.24 35.99 9.47
C HIS A 392 32.79 36.16 8.92
N VAL A 393 31.86 37.00 9.44
CA VAL A 393 31.52 37.67 10.73
C VAL A 393 30.11 38.34 10.56
N MET A 394 29.35 38.47 11.67
CA MET A 394 28.17 39.30 12.04
C MET A 394 27.30 40.05 11.00
N ASN A 395 25.96 40.04 11.22
CA ASN A 395 25.24 41.28 11.61
C ASN A 395 23.83 41.06 12.23
N ASN A 396 23.52 41.90 13.22
CA ASN A 396 22.25 42.04 13.93
C ASN A 396 21.28 42.98 13.19
N SER A 397 19.97 42.71 13.25
CA SER A 397 18.95 43.76 13.20
C SER A 397 17.64 43.30 13.84
N VAL A 398 17.22 44.02 14.87
CA VAL A 398 15.92 43.92 15.57
C VAL A 398 14.88 44.70 14.77
N HIS A 399 13.78 44.06 14.38
CA HIS A 399 12.59 44.75 13.88
C HIS A 399 11.35 44.42 14.72
N ARG A 400 10.68 45.47 15.18
CA ARG A 400 9.32 45.46 15.73
C ARG A 400 8.34 44.92 14.69
N LEU A 401 7.54 43.93 15.08
CA LEU A 401 6.37 43.47 14.33
C LEU A 401 5.11 44.08 14.97
N ASP A 402 4.42 44.92 14.21
CA ASP A 402 3.02 45.25 14.44
C ASP A 402 2.16 44.17 13.74
N LEU A 403 1.40 43.38 14.51
CA LEU A 403 0.41 42.45 13.96
C LEU A 403 -0.91 43.21 13.70
N ALA A 404 -1.32 43.25 12.43
CA ALA A 404 -2.68 43.56 12.03
C ALA A 404 -3.40 42.26 11.64
N CYS A 405 -4.57 42.00 12.25
CA CYS A 405 -5.44 40.89 11.85
C CYS A 405 -6.28 41.33 10.64
N THR A 406 -6.18 40.61 9.52
CA THR A 406 -7.00 40.78 8.31
C THR A 406 -8.18 39.82 8.31
N THR A 407 -9.38 40.30 7.98
CA THR A 407 -10.68 39.65 8.18
C THR A 407 -11.22 38.96 6.92
N SER A 408 -10.55 37.94 6.38
CA SER A 408 -11.00 37.28 5.13
C SER A 408 -10.98 35.75 5.10
N PHE A 409 -10.72 35.08 6.23
CA PHE A 409 -11.01 33.65 6.44
C PHE A 409 -11.92 33.48 7.66
N PRO A 410 -12.82 32.48 7.72
CA PRO A 410 -13.55 32.17 8.94
C PRO A 410 -12.57 31.62 9.98
N CYS A 411 -11.90 32.51 10.70
CA CYS A 411 -11.06 32.18 11.83
C CYS A 411 -11.96 31.68 12.97
N LEU A 412 -11.70 30.45 13.44
CA LEU A 412 -12.33 29.92 14.63
C LEU A 412 -11.63 30.54 15.85
N CYS A 413 -12.31 31.42 16.57
CA CYS A 413 -11.79 31.98 17.82
C CYS A 413 -12.67 31.44 18.97
N LEU A 414 -12.02 30.81 19.96
CA LEU A 414 -12.67 30.02 21.03
C LEU A 414 -13.49 30.83 22.05
N ASP A 415 -13.61 32.15 21.89
CA ASP A 415 -14.44 33.00 22.74
C ASP A 415 -15.37 33.90 21.91
N ALA A 416 -16.67 33.83 22.22
CA ALA A 416 -17.72 34.69 21.69
C ALA A 416 -17.70 36.08 22.35
N PHE A 417 -16.58 36.82 22.27
CA PHE A 417 -16.56 38.26 22.58
C PHE A 417 -15.52 38.99 21.73
N CYS A 418 -15.93 39.44 20.54
CA CYS A 418 -15.23 40.50 19.81
C CYS A 418 -16.13 41.73 19.72
N ASN A 419 -16.41 42.34 20.87
CA ASN A 419 -16.83 43.74 20.97
C ASN A 419 -15.87 44.46 21.92
N SER A 420 -14.70 44.85 21.41
CA SER A 420 -13.95 45.95 22.02
C SER A 420 -13.31 46.82 20.94
N CYS A 421 -13.97 47.94 20.65
CA CYS A 421 -13.33 49.10 20.05
C CYS A 421 -12.22 49.55 21.01
N THR A 422 -10.96 49.48 20.58
CA THR A 422 -9.87 50.16 21.27
C THR A 422 -9.90 51.63 20.84
N VAL A 423 -10.46 52.48 21.70
CA VAL A 423 -10.27 53.93 21.61
C VAL A 423 -8.80 54.23 21.87
N ARG A 424 -8.05 54.56 20.82
CA ARG A 424 -6.73 55.19 20.96
C ARG A 424 -6.90 56.69 20.73
N SER A 425 -6.85 57.44 21.83
CA SER A 425 -6.83 58.89 21.81
C SER A 425 -5.51 59.39 21.21
N ARG A 426 -5.60 59.99 20.02
CA ARG A 426 -4.95 61.28 19.70
C ARG A 426 -5.41 61.78 18.33
N MET A 427 -5.79 63.05 18.33
CA MET A 427 -6.38 63.82 17.25
C MET A 427 -5.58 63.74 15.94
N ARG A 428 -6.27 63.51 14.82
CA ARG A 428 -6.55 64.52 13.79
C ARG A 428 -7.59 63.96 12.80
N VAL A 429 -8.61 64.79 12.60
CA VAL A 429 -9.76 64.69 11.70
C VAL A 429 -9.53 63.82 10.47
N PHE A 430 -10.33 62.76 10.31
CA PHE A 430 -10.77 62.30 8.99
C PHE A 430 -12.25 61.88 9.07
N ARG A 431 -13.02 62.40 8.12
CA ARG A 431 -14.45 62.24 7.94
C ARG A 431 -14.69 60.81 7.42
N ALA A 432 -15.20 59.92 8.26
CA ALA A 432 -15.71 58.63 7.80
C ALA A 432 -17.18 58.82 7.37
N THR A 433 -17.42 58.74 6.07
CA THR A 433 -18.77 58.58 5.50
C THR A 433 -19.20 57.13 5.71
N CYS A 434 -20.12 56.89 6.65
CA CYS A 434 -20.88 55.65 6.68
C CYS A 434 -21.92 55.70 5.54
N SER A 435 -21.80 54.81 4.55
CA SER A 435 -22.90 54.54 3.61
C SER A 435 -23.97 53.68 4.32
N PRO A 436 -25.26 53.94 4.08
CA PRO A 436 -26.35 53.26 4.78
C PRO A 436 -26.53 51.83 4.28
N CYS A 437 -26.78 50.89 5.20
CA CYS A 437 -27.38 49.61 4.86
C CYS A 437 -28.85 49.83 4.50
N GLU A 438 -29.26 49.41 3.30
CA GLU A 438 -30.67 49.33 2.92
C GLU A 438 -31.41 48.36 3.85
N TYR A 439 -32.30 48.92 4.68
CA TYR A 439 -33.37 48.20 5.34
C TYR A 439 -34.61 48.23 4.43
N GLY A 440 -35.05 47.05 3.99
CA GLY A 440 -36.41 46.82 3.49
C GLY A 440 -37.37 46.62 4.65
N THR A 441 -38.21 47.63 4.85
CA THR A 441 -39.53 47.71 5.51
C THR A 441 -40.20 46.48 6.18
N VAL A 442 -40.34 46.60 7.51
CA VAL A 442 -41.53 46.45 8.40
C VAL A 442 -42.62 45.37 8.13
N SER A 443 -42.83 44.52 9.14
CA SER A 443 -44.15 44.27 9.77
C SER A 443 -43.98 43.86 11.25
N PRO A 444 -44.80 44.37 12.20
CA PRO A 444 -44.53 44.25 13.64
C PRO A 444 -45.23 43.05 14.27
N ALA A 445 -44.51 42.27 15.07
CA ALA A 445 -45.09 41.43 16.10
C ALA A 445 -44.20 41.49 17.35
N SER A 446 -44.71 42.22 18.32
CA SER A 446 -44.25 42.34 19.70
C SER A 446 -44.23 41.00 20.42
N ILE A 447 -43.07 40.58 20.92
CA ILE A 447 -42.98 39.73 22.12
C ILE A 447 -41.83 40.25 22.99
N HIS A 448 -42.21 40.84 24.12
CA HIS A 448 -41.36 41.11 25.26
C HIS A 448 -40.90 39.79 25.90
N MET A 449 -39.60 39.65 26.20
CA MET A 449 -39.15 38.94 27.41
C MET A 449 -37.89 39.59 28.00
N PRO A 450 -37.74 39.56 29.34
CA PRO A 450 -36.87 40.46 30.07
C PRO A 450 -35.43 39.95 30.19
N LEU A 451 -34.47 40.87 30.03
CA LEU A 451 -33.10 40.70 30.51
C LEU A 451 -33.11 40.75 32.04
N VAL A 452 -33.01 39.59 32.68
CA VAL A 452 -32.69 39.48 34.11
C VAL A 452 -31.18 39.59 34.24
N PHE A 453 -30.71 40.78 34.65
CA PHE A 453 -29.36 40.95 35.19
C PHE A 453 -29.41 40.62 36.69
N THR A 454 -28.85 39.49 37.09
CA THR A 454 -28.52 39.24 38.50
C THR A 454 -27.11 38.63 38.63
N ASN A 455 -26.26 39.42 39.30
CA ASN A 455 -25.05 39.05 40.04
C ASN A 455 -23.87 38.39 39.31
N ILE A 456 -22.94 39.23 38.83
CA ILE A 456 -21.51 38.89 38.86
C ILE A 456 -20.84 39.81 39.88
N ALA A 457 -20.42 39.22 40.99
CA ALA A 457 -19.49 39.81 41.93
C ALA A 457 -18.16 40.09 41.23
N LEU A 458 -17.70 41.34 41.34
CA LEU A 458 -16.38 41.80 40.93
C LEU A 458 -15.31 41.17 41.84
N GLY A 459 -14.89 39.95 41.51
CA GLY A 459 -13.63 39.37 41.98
C GLY A 459 -12.49 39.84 41.07
N ALA A 460 -11.75 40.85 41.50
CA ALA A 460 -10.54 41.32 40.84
C ALA A 460 -9.40 40.30 41.02
N GLY A 461 -9.34 39.31 40.11
CA GLY A 461 -8.15 38.49 39.86
C GLY A 461 -7.38 39.00 38.63
N PRO A 462 -6.06 38.76 38.52
CA PRO A 462 -5.28 39.25 37.39
C PRO A 462 -5.74 38.55 36.11
N TYR A 463 -6.44 39.29 35.24
CA TYR A 463 -6.80 38.83 33.90
C TYR A 463 -5.51 38.53 33.11
N LYS A 464 -5.16 37.25 33.06
CA LYS A 464 -4.16 36.68 32.15
C LYS A 464 -4.74 36.88 30.74
N ARG A 465 -4.12 37.74 29.91
CA ARG A 465 -4.47 37.84 28.49
C ARG A 465 -4.21 36.49 27.83
N ILE A 466 -5.27 35.72 27.62
CA ILE A 466 -5.22 34.54 26.73
C ILE A 466 -4.94 35.11 25.34
N LYS A 467 -3.75 34.81 24.81
CA LYS A 467 -3.44 35.06 23.40
C LYS A 467 -4.25 34.07 22.59
N ASN A 468 -5.44 34.48 22.15
CA ASN A 468 -6.30 33.68 21.29
C ASN A 468 -5.60 33.49 19.95
N SER A 469 -4.95 32.34 19.76
CA SER A 469 -4.50 31.88 18.45
C SER A 469 -5.71 31.32 17.73
N CYS A 470 -6.28 32.08 16.80
CA CYS A 470 -7.31 31.53 15.93
C CYS A 470 -6.63 30.54 14.98
N ILE A 471 -7.11 29.30 14.96
CA ILE A 471 -6.62 28.25 14.06
C ILE A 471 -7.47 28.33 12.79
N ASP A 472 -6.80 28.32 11.64
CA ASP A 472 -7.48 28.25 10.35
C ASP A 472 -8.03 26.83 10.14
N CYS A 473 -9.31 26.73 9.79
CA CYS A 473 -9.95 25.47 9.46
C CYS A 473 -9.30 24.78 8.24
N ALA A 474 -8.63 25.53 7.37
CA ALA A 474 -7.82 24.96 6.30
C ALA A 474 -6.65 24.11 6.86
N THR A 475 -5.98 24.58 7.92
CA THR A 475 -4.90 23.82 8.58
C THR A 475 -5.44 22.56 9.25
N LEU A 476 -6.64 22.63 9.83
CA LEU A 476 -7.31 21.47 10.41
C LEU A 476 -7.70 20.46 9.34
N ALA A 477 -8.26 20.92 8.22
CA ALA A 477 -8.62 20.10 7.06
C ALA A 477 -7.40 19.42 6.42
N GLU A 478 -6.27 20.12 6.32
CA GLU A 478 -5.01 19.59 5.77
C GLU A 478 -4.47 18.41 6.60
N SER A 479 -4.61 18.47 7.93
CA SER A 479 -4.11 17.43 8.84
C SER A 479 -4.77 16.05 8.64
N VAL A 480 -6.02 16.05 8.18
CA VAL A 480 -6.83 14.85 7.93
C VAL A 480 -7.23 14.68 6.47
N ASP A 481 -6.81 15.56 5.55
CA ASP A 481 -7.13 15.48 4.13
C ASP A 481 -8.63 15.20 3.90
N ALA A 482 -9.45 16.01 4.58
CA ALA A 482 -10.91 15.97 4.55
C ALA A 482 -11.44 17.40 4.69
N LEU A 483 -12.51 17.73 3.98
CA LEU A 483 -13.10 19.06 4.02
C LEU A 483 -13.84 19.27 5.35
N ILE A 484 -13.34 20.16 6.19
CA ILE A 484 -14.01 20.58 7.42
C ILE A 484 -14.61 21.97 7.15
N ALA A 485 -15.94 22.07 7.22
CA ALA A 485 -16.62 23.34 7.01
C ALA A 485 -16.80 24.06 8.36
N CYS A 486 -16.35 25.30 8.43
CA CYS A 486 -16.48 26.15 9.61
C CYS A 486 -17.38 27.33 9.29
N ALA A 487 -18.45 27.52 10.07
CA ALA A 487 -19.41 28.60 9.88
C ALA A 487 -19.78 29.21 11.24
N ARG A 488 -19.51 30.50 11.47
CA ARG A 488 -19.96 31.31 12.63
C ARG A 488 -20.21 30.53 13.95
N GLY A 489 -19.17 29.91 14.51
CA GLY A 489 -19.26 29.20 15.78
C GLY A 489 -19.78 27.75 15.67
N GLU A 490 -19.94 27.24 14.46
CA GLU A 490 -20.24 25.84 14.17
C GLU A 490 -19.10 25.23 13.33
N ILE A 491 -18.82 23.96 13.61
CA ILE A 491 -17.89 23.12 12.86
C ILE A 491 -18.63 21.88 12.36
N GLU A 492 -18.67 21.70 11.04
CA GLU A 492 -19.21 20.51 10.40
C GLU A 492 -18.07 19.53 10.15
N VAL A 493 -18.04 18.47 10.94
CA VAL A 493 -17.02 17.42 10.86
C VAL A 493 -17.53 16.32 9.92
N PRO A 494 -16.81 15.98 8.85
CA PRO A 494 -17.23 14.92 7.94
C PRO A 494 -17.16 13.54 8.61
N ARG A 495 -17.94 12.59 8.10
CA ARG A 495 -17.89 11.18 8.53
C ARG A 495 -16.47 10.62 8.43
N GLY A 496 -16.07 9.86 9.43
CA GLY A 496 -14.71 9.28 9.54
C GLY A 496 -13.65 10.25 10.06
N VAL A 497 -14.02 11.45 10.51
CA VAL A 497 -13.13 12.40 11.17
C VAL A 497 -13.65 12.72 12.57
N MET A 498 -12.74 12.87 13.53
CA MET A 498 -13.00 13.33 14.89
C MET A 498 -12.10 14.53 15.20
N VAL A 499 -12.64 15.56 15.83
CA VAL A 499 -11.94 16.78 16.23
C VAL A 499 -11.87 16.85 17.76
N THR A 500 -10.67 16.76 18.33
CA THR A 500 -10.48 16.86 19.79
C THR A 500 -9.95 18.23 20.17
N LEU A 501 -10.52 18.82 21.21
CA LEU A 501 -9.94 19.97 21.91
C LEU A 501 -9.00 19.45 23.01
N HIS A 502 -7.70 19.49 22.77
CA HIS A 502 -6.75 19.15 23.84
C HIS A 502 -6.41 20.43 24.60
N SER A 503 -6.86 20.49 25.86
CA SER A 503 -6.19 21.33 26.85
C SER A 503 -4.81 20.71 27.07
N LEU A 504 -3.76 21.37 26.58
CA LEU A 504 -2.40 20.93 26.86
C LEU A 504 -2.17 21.11 28.36
N GLN A 505 -1.77 20.01 29.01
CA GLN A 505 -1.15 19.90 30.33
C GLN A 505 -0.87 21.25 31.03
N GLU A 506 -1.50 21.46 32.19
CA GLU A 506 -1.52 22.53 33.23
C GLU A 506 -0.61 23.79 33.14
N SER A 507 0.41 23.85 32.30
CA SER A 507 1.37 24.96 32.19
C SER A 507 1.21 25.85 30.95
N ASP A 508 0.52 25.42 29.89
CA ASP A 508 0.35 26.20 28.66
C ASP A 508 -1.13 26.38 28.33
N ASP A 509 -1.70 27.54 28.70
CA ASP A 509 -3.13 27.90 28.62
C ASP A 509 -3.72 27.93 27.18
N ARG A 510 -3.01 27.41 26.18
CA ARG A 510 -3.48 27.41 24.79
C ARG A 510 -4.14 26.08 24.46
N GLN A 511 -5.47 26.10 24.39
CA GLN A 511 -6.25 25.02 23.79
C GLN A 511 -5.81 24.83 22.33
N LYS A 512 -5.39 23.61 21.97
CA LYS A 512 -5.09 23.24 20.59
C LYS A 512 -6.16 22.28 20.09
N MET A 513 -6.68 22.57 18.91
CA MET A 513 -7.61 21.70 18.21
C MET A 513 -6.83 20.75 17.30
N TRP A 514 -7.21 19.47 17.32
CA TRP A 514 -6.61 18.42 16.51
C TRP A 514 -7.70 17.64 15.79
N ALA A 515 -7.49 17.35 14.51
CA ALA A 515 -8.36 16.44 13.77
C ALA A 515 -7.66 15.08 13.60
N TRP A 516 -8.46 14.01 13.72
CA TRP A 516 -8.04 12.63 13.65
C TRP A 516 -8.90 11.89 12.63
N ARG A 517 -8.28 11.07 11.79
CA ARG A 517 -9.03 10.07 11.00
C ARG A 517 -9.42 8.90 11.88
N CYS A 518 -10.68 8.53 11.81
CA CYS A 518 -11.21 7.35 12.47
C CYS A 518 -10.94 6.12 11.58
N PRO A 519 -10.23 5.09 12.08
CA PRO A 519 -9.94 3.91 11.30
C PRO A 519 -11.18 3.21 10.78
N ASN A 520 -12.25 3.23 11.57
CA ASN A 520 -13.57 2.82 11.13
C ASN A 520 -14.42 4.09 10.88
N PRO A 521 -14.79 4.40 9.63
CA PRO A 521 -15.62 5.56 9.33
C PRO A 521 -17.02 5.51 9.96
N SER A 522 -17.53 4.33 10.33
CA SER A 522 -18.81 4.23 11.04
C SER A 522 -18.70 4.60 12.52
N ALA A 523 -17.49 4.57 13.10
CA ALA A 523 -17.26 4.94 14.50
C ALA A 523 -17.35 6.47 14.70
N CYS A 524 -17.17 7.24 13.63
CA CYS A 524 -17.28 8.70 13.62
C CYS A 524 -18.33 9.11 12.59
N PRO A 525 -19.62 9.17 12.97
CA PRO A 525 -20.70 9.41 12.02
C PRO A 525 -20.60 10.77 11.30
N GLY A 526 -19.86 11.73 11.88
CA GLY A 526 -19.77 13.11 11.40
C GLY A 526 -21.01 13.89 11.81
N GLN A 527 -20.82 15.03 12.45
CA GLN A 527 -21.91 15.88 12.94
C GLN A 527 -21.51 17.36 12.88
N LYS A 528 -22.53 18.23 12.96
CA LYS A 528 -22.34 19.67 13.16
C LYS A 528 -22.27 19.95 14.65
N HIS A 529 -21.16 20.49 15.10
CA HIS A 529 -20.96 20.85 16.50
C HIS A 529 -20.96 22.37 16.66
N GLN A 530 -21.71 22.87 17.65
CA GLN A 530 -21.65 24.26 18.07
C GLN A 530 -20.49 24.43 19.06
N LEU A 531 -19.62 25.41 18.83
CA LEU A 531 -18.43 25.70 19.64
C LEU A 531 -18.76 26.53 20.88
N GLY A 532 -19.81 26.14 21.60
CA GLY A 532 -20.32 26.88 22.74
C GLY A 532 -19.97 26.22 24.07
N GLY A 533 -18.90 26.67 24.74
CA GLY A 533 -18.58 26.53 26.18
C GLY A 533 -18.40 25.11 26.77
N TYR A 534 -19.21 24.15 26.34
CA TYR A 534 -19.17 22.73 26.65
C TYR A 534 -18.54 22.02 25.45
N GLY A 535 -17.72 20.98 25.69
CA GLY A 535 -16.82 20.41 24.68
C GLY A 535 -17.52 19.87 23.43
N LEU A 536 -16.73 19.42 22.44
CA LEU A 536 -17.26 18.63 21.32
C LEU A 536 -17.60 17.19 21.80
N GLU A 537 -18.60 17.10 22.67
CA GLU A 537 -19.20 15.85 23.15
C GLU A 537 -19.97 15.17 21.98
N ASP A 538 -20.17 13.85 22.07
CA ASP A 538 -20.96 13.04 21.13
C ASP A 538 -20.42 12.91 19.69
N GLN A 539 -19.09 12.93 19.49
CA GLN A 539 -18.47 12.71 18.17
C GLN A 539 -18.39 11.24 17.75
N CYS A 540 -18.50 10.32 18.70
CA CYS A 540 -18.36 8.89 18.47
C CYS A 540 -19.74 8.23 18.34
N SER A 541 -19.84 7.18 17.51
CA SER A 541 -21.05 6.36 17.46
C SER A 541 -21.27 5.60 18.78
N PRO A 542 -22.51 5.28 19.17
CA PRO A 542 -22.79 4.57 20.42
C PRO A 542 -21.94 3.31 20.63
N GLY A 543 -21.36 3.18 21.82
CA GLY A 543 -20.47 2.08 22.21
C GLY A 543 -18.99 2.32 21.96
N HIS A 544 -18.63 3.45 21.33
CA HIS A 544 -17.25 3.95 21.24
C HIS A 544 -17.01 5.04 22.28
N ALA A 545 -15.82 5.06 22.88
CA ALA A 545 -15.48 6.00 23.94
C ALA A 545 -15.07 7.38 23.38
N GLU A 546 -15.74 8.44 23.83
CA GLU A 546 -15.60 9.81 23.31
C GLU A 546 -14.29 10.51 23.69
N GLY A 547 -13.66 10.11 24.81
CA GLY A 547 -12.41 10.71 25.27
C GLY A 547 -11.17 10.30 24.48
N ILE A 548 -11.31 9.46 23.44
CA ILE A 548 -10.18 8.78 22.79
C ILE A 548 -10.16 9.12 21.30
N ALA A 549 -9.05 9.74 20.87
CA ALA A 549 -8.84 10.18 19.49
C ALA A 549 -9.16 9.08 18.46
N GLY A 550 -10.01 9.42 17.49
CA GLY A 550 -10.43 8.53 16.40
C GLY A 550 -11.49 7.48 16.79
N CYS A 551 -12.13 7.60 17.96
CA CYS A 551 -13.15 6.66 18.45
C CYS A 551 -12.72 5.19 18.41
N VAL A 552 -11.43 4.91 18.65
CA VAL A 552 -10.83 3.58 18.45
C VAL A 552 -10.97 2.64 19.64
N ALA A 553 -11.49 3.12 20.77
CA ALA A 553 -11.71 2.32 21.96
C ALA A 553 -13.21 2.23 22.26
N CYS A 554 -13.60 1.15 22.94
CA CYS A 554 -14.99 0.90 23.29
C CYS A 554 -15.34 1.54 24.63
N ASP A 555 -16.58 1.99 24.74
CA ASP A 555 -17.14 2.50 25.99
C ASP A 555 -17.45 1.33 26.97
N SER A 556 -17.69 1.66 28.24
CA SER A 556 -18.04 0.70 29.26
C SER A 556 -19.27 -0.15 28.87
N GLY A 557 -19.16 -1.47 29.03
CA GLY A 557 -20.20 -2.41 28.59
C GLY A 557 -20.11 -2.82 27.11
N TYR A 558 -19.16 -2.28 26.35
CA TYR A 558 -18.83 -2.68 24.99
C TYR A 558 -17.42 -3.28 24.94
N GLY A 559 -17.14 -4.09 23.91
CA GLY A 559 -15.83 -4.65 23.65
C GLY A 559 -15.57 -4.84 22.17
N ARG A 560 -14.29 -4.82 21.78
CA ARG A 560 -13.87 -4.92 20.37
C ARG A 560 -14.17 -6.29 19.77
N LYS A 561 -14.57 -6.35 18.51
CA LYS A 561 -14.62 -7.63 17.79
C LYS A 561 -13.22 -8.24 17.67
N ILE A 562 -13.06 -9.54 17.95
CA ILE A 562 -11.76 -10.25 17.86
C ILE A 562 -11.07 -10.04 16.51
N ASN A 563 -11.83 -10.02 15.42
CA ASN A 563 -11.29 -9.96 14.06
C ASN A 563 -11.23 -8.55 13.47
N ASP A 564 -11.75 -7.55 14.21
CA ASP A 564 -11.76 -6.16 13.78
C ASP A 564 -11.69 -5.26 15.03
N PRO A 565 -10.49 -4.76 15.38
CA PRO A 565 -10.30 -4.01 16.62
C PRO A 565 -10.96 -2.63 16.62
N PHE A 566 -11.46 -2.13 15.48
CA PHE A 566 -12.08 -0.81 15.38
C PHE A 566 -13.62 -0.87 15.36
N VAL A 567 -14.21 -2.03 15.65
CA VAL A 567 -15.66 -2.20 15.76
C VAL A 567 -16.01 -2.63 17.18
N CYS A 568 -16.73 -1.78 17.89
CA CYS A 568 -17.24 -2.05 19.23
C CYS A 568 -18.58 -2.79 19.17
N GLN A 569 -18.75 -3.78 20.04
CA GLN A 569 -19.97 -4.55 20.18
C GLN A 569 -20.39 -4.62 21.65
N GLN A 570 -21.68 -4.52 21.91
CA GLN A 570 -22.22 -4.63 23.27
C GLN A 570 -21.91 -6.01 23.85
N CYS A 571 -21.41 -6.02 25.08
CA CYS A 571 -21.03 -7.24 25.77
C CYS A 571 -22.26 -7.98 26.29
N PRO A 572 -22.38 -9.30 26.05
CA PRO A 572 -23.45 -10.09 26.65
C PRO A 572 -23.23 -10.26 28.18
N PRO A 573 -24.17 -10.85 28.94
CA PRO A 573 -23.97 -11.09 30.37
C PRO A 573 -22.69 -11.90 30.66
N LYS A 574 -21.91 -11.50 31.67
CA LYS A 574 -20.59 -12.10 32.00
C LYS A 574 -20.66 -13.63 32.18
N SER A 575 -21.69 -14.15 32.85
CA SER A 575 -21.88 -15.59 33.06
C SER A 575 -22.04 -16.36 31.75
N PHE A 576 -22.79 -15.79 30.80
CA PHE A 576 -22.98 -16.36 29.48
C PHE A 576 -21.69 -16.34 28.66
N GLN A 577 -20.87 -15.30 28.77
CA GLN A 577 -19.57 -15.23 28.10
C GLN A 577 -18.60 -16.32 28.56
N TRP A 578 -18.46 -16.53 29.86
CA TRP A 578 -17.60 -17.59 30.40
C TRP A 578 -18.03 -18.98 29.93
N LEU A 579 -19.34 -19.24 29.94
CA LEU A 579 -19.91 -20.48 29.42
C LEU A 579 -19.59 -20.66 27.94
N LEU A 580 -19.78 -19.62 27.13
CA LEU A 580 -19.51 -19.67 25.69
C LEU A 580 -18.02 -19.82 25.38
N LEU A 581 -17.13 -19.16 26.13
CA LEU A 581 -15.68 -19.30 25.99
C LEU A 581 -15.24 -20.74 26.32
N ALA A 582 -15.72 -21.29 27.43
CA ALA A 582 -15.45 -22.67 27.81
C ALA A 582 -16.00 -23.66 26.78
N LEU A 583 -17.25 -23.49 26.37
CA LEU A 583 -17.91 -24.35 25.38
C LEU A 583 -17.20 -24.28 24.02
N LYS A 584 -16.76 -23.10 23.59
CA LYS A 584 -15.99 -22.92 22.35
C LYS A 584 -14.72 -23.74 22.38
N HIS A 585 -13.91 -23.59 23.42
CA HIS A 585 -12.60 -24.22 23.47
C HIS A 585 -12.68 -25.73 23.77
N VAL A 586 -13.43 -26.10 24.82
CA VAL A 586 -13.60 -27.52 25.19
C VAL A 586 -14.42 -28.26 24.13
N GLY A 587 -15.45 -27.64 23.55
CA GLY A 587 -16.25 -28.23 22.49
C GLY A 587 -15.46 -28.45 21.21
N LEU A 588 -14.71 -27.45 20.74
CA LEU A 588 -13.87 -27.59 19.54
C LEU A 588 -12.78 -28.67 19.74
N PHE A 589 -12.13 -28.68 20.91
CA PHE A 589 -11.16 -29.70 21.25
C PHE A 589 -11.78 -31.09 21.36
N GLY A 590 -12.92 -31.22 22.05
CA GLY A 590 -13.64 -32.47 22.22
C GLY A 590 -14.10 -33.06 20.89
N VAL A 591 -14.69 -32.26 20.00
CA VAL A 591 -15.06 -32.69 18.64
C VAL A 591 -13.82 -33.09 17.84
N GLY A 592 -12.72 -32.34 17.96
CA GLY A 592 -11.43 -32.69 17.35
C GLY A 592 -10.88 -34.03 17.83
N MET A 593 -10.91 -34.28 19.14
CA MET A 593 -10.47 -35.54 19.75
C MET A 593 -11.39 -36.71 19.36
N MET A 594 -12.70 -36.52 19.35
CA MET A 594 -13.65 -37.53 18.87
C MET A 594 -13.42 -37.87 17.40
N SER A 595 -13.06 -36.86 16.58
CA SER A 595 -12.68 -37.04 15.18
C SER A 595 -11.36 -37.81 15.05
N ALA A 596 -10.37 -37.49 15.88
CA ALA A 596 -9.06 -38.13 15.88
C ALA A 596 -9.12 -39.61 16.31
N GLN A 597 -9.91 -39.93 17.33
CA GLN A 597 -10.13 -41.31 17.78
C GLN A 597 -10.88 -42.15 16.72
N ARG A 598 -11.62 -41.50 15.82
CA ARG A 598 -12.42 -42.15 14.77
C ARG A 598 -11.87 -41.90 13.36
N ALA A 599 -10.56 -41.72 13.25
CA ALA A 599 -9.81 -41.38 12.04
C ALA A 599 -10.08 -42.22 10.77
N ARG A 600 -10.74 -43.37 10.87
CA ARG A 600 -11.03 -44.27 9.73
C ARG A 600 -12.15 -43.79 8.79
N ARG A 601 -12.67 -42.57 8.97
CA ARG A 601 -13.98 -42.17 8.44
C ARG A 601 -13.88 -40.95 7.53
N ARG A 602 -14.51 -41.05 6.35
CA ARG A 602 -14.76 -39.94 5.42
C ARG A 602 -15.33 -38.69 6.10
N THR A 603 -16.14 -38.84 7.16
CA THR A 603 -16.68 -37.70 7.94
C THR A 603 -15.61 -36.80 8.51
N SER A 604 -14.43 -37.33 8.90
CA SER A 604 -13.37 -36.51 9.48
C SER A 604 -12.82 -35.52 8.45
N VAL A 605 -12.59 -35.98 7.22
CA VAL A 605 -12.11 -35.14 6.12
C VAL A 605 -13.18 -34.12 5.71
N ILE A 606 -14.44 -34.55 5.55
CA ILE A 606 -15.56 -33.63 5.23
C ILE A 606 -15.69 -32.55 6.31
N PHE A 607 -15.59 -32.91 7.58
CA PHE A 607 -15.62 -31.96 8.68
C PHE A 607 -14.47 -30.95 8.62
N LYS A 608 -13.24 -31.38 8.30
CA LYS A 608 -12.11 -30.47 8.09
C LYS A 608 -12.36 -29.49 6.94
N ILE A 609 -12.88 -29.97 5.81
CA ILE A 609 -13.25 -29.13 4.66
C ILE A 609 -14.32 -28.12 5.09
N MET A 610 -15.34 -28.54 5.82
CA MET A 610 -16.41 -27.67 6.33
C MET A 610 -15.88 -26.58 7.28
N VAL A 611 -15.02 -26.94 8.23
CA VAL A 611 -14.39 -25.97 9.14
C VAL A 611 -13.54 -24.97 8.34
N SER A 612 -12.77 -25.44 7.35
CA SER A 612 -11.98 -24.55 6.49
C SER A 612 -12.86 -23.62 5.66
N PHE A 613 -13.94 -24.12 5.06
CA PHE A 613 -14.91 -23.30 4.33
C PHE A 613 -15.53 -22.25 5.25
N GLY A 614 -15.97 -22.65 6.45
CA GLY A 614 -16.51 -21.74 7.46
C GLY A 614 -15.54 -20.62 7.86
N THR A 615 -14.24 -20.91 7.96
CA THR A 615 -13.25 -19.85 8.22
C THR A 615 -13.16 -18.82 7.09
N ALA A 616 -13.23 -19.27 5.83
CA ALA A 616 -13.25 -18.38 4.67
C ALA A 616 -14.56 -17.58 4.58
N CYS A 617 -15.72 -18.21 4.79
CA CYS A 617 -17.02 -17.53 4.87
C CYS A 617 -17.02 -16.43 5.93
N ASN A 618 -16.45 -16.70 7.11
CA ASN A 618 -16.30 -15.70 8.16
C ASN A 618 -15.40 -14.54 7.73
N CYS A 619 -14.37 -14.76 6.88
CA CYS A 619 -13.54 -13.64 6.37
C CYS A 619 -14.40 -12.74 5.50
N ILE A 620 -15.13 -13.36 4.58
CA ILE A 620 -15.93 -12.68 3.57
C ILE A 620 -17.06 -11.88 4.24
N LEU A 621 -17.79 -12.49 5.16
CA LEU A 621 -18.87 -11.82 5.90
C LEU A 621 -18.37 -10.64 6.73
N GLN A 622 -17.15 -10.72 7.28
CA GLN A 622 -16.56 -9.61 8.03
C GLN A 622 -16.17 -8.45 7.12
N ALA A 623 -15.56 -8.72 5.97
CA ALA A 623 -15.27 -7.67 5.00
C ALA A 623 -16.53 -6.97 4.51
N VAL A 624 -17.57 -7.74 4.18
CA VAL A 624 -18.87 -7.19 3.75
C VAL A 624 -19.62 -6.49 4.87
N SER A 625 -19.37 -6.82 6.14
CA SER A 625 -20.00 -6.14 7.27
C SER A 625 -19.60 -4.67 7.44
N SER A 626 -18.59 -4.21 6.71
CA SER A 626 -18.24 -2.78 6.66
C SER A 626 -19.17 -1.96 5.74
N LEU A 627 -19.93 -2.64 4.86
CA LEU A 627 -20.85 -1.98 3.93
C LEU A 627 -22.15 -1.59 4.63
N GLU A 628 -22.61 -0.38 4.38
CA GLU A 628 -23.85 0.15 4.95
C GLU A 628 -25.07 -0.60 4.40
N GLU A 629 -25.03 -0.97 3.12
CA GLU A 629 -26.05 -1.77 2.43
C GLU A 629 -26.17 -3.17 3.02
N TYR A 630 -25.08 -3.73 3.54
CA TYR A 630 -25.14 -5.00 4.25
C TYR A 630 -25.89 -4.85 5.58
N HIS A 631 -25.69 -3.74 6.30
CA HIS A 631 -26.41 -3.47 7.54
C HIS A 631 -27.91 -3.30 7.30
N THR A 632 -28.32 -2.55 6.27
CA THR A 632 -29.74 -2.41 5.91
C THR A 632 -30.34 -3.75 5.50
N ALA A 633 -29.67 -4.51 4.63
CA ALA A 633 -30.12 -5.84 4.22
C ALA A 633 -30.24 -6.81 5.41
N LYS A 634 -29.28 -6.76 6.36
CA LYS A 634 -29.29 -7.58 7.57
C LYS A 634 -30.47 -7.23 8.47
N VAL A 635 -30.79 -5.95 8.64
CA VAL A 635 -31.95 -5.51 9.44
C VAL A 635 -33.25 -5.94 8.78
N SER A 636 -33.39 -5.80 7.46
CA SER A 636 -34.57 -6.29 6.73
C SER A 636 -34.72 -7.81 6.84
N LEU A 637 -33.63 -8.57 6.71
CA LEU A 637 -33.65 -10.02 6.86
C LEU A 637 -34.05 -10.45 8.28
N ARG A 638 -33.55 -9.75 9.31
CA ARG A 638 -33.94 -9.99 10.71
C ARG A 638 -35.42 -9.76 10.93
N SER A 639 -35.96 -8.66 10.42
CA SER A 639 -37.40 -8.36 10.50
C SER A 639 -38.23 -9.43 9.82
N TYR A 640 -37.76 -9.99 8.70
CA TYR A 640 -38.48 -11.01 7.95
C TYR A 640 -38.46 -12.40 8.60
N ILE A 641 -37.33 -12.83 9.17
CA ILE A 641 -37.20 -14.18 9.76
C ILE A 641 -37.68 -14.22 11.23
N GLY A 642 -37.87 -13.07 11.88
CA GLY A 642 -38.25 -13.01 13.30
C GLY A 642 -37.16 -13.57 14.24
N LEU A 643 -35.92 -13.71 13.76
CA LEU A 643 -34.78 -14.15 14.56
C LEU A 643 -34.29 -13.01 15.45
N THR A 644 -34.25 -13.26 16.76
CA THR A 644 -33.66 -12.32 17.73
C THR A 644 -32.17 -12.12 17.46
N GLU A 645 -31.63 -10.95 17.86
CA GLU A 645 -30.19 -10.63 17.69
C GLU A 645 -29.27 -11.68 18.31
N ALA A 646 -29.74 -12.36 19.38
CA ALA A 646 -29.02 -13.44 20.06
C ALA A 646 -28.80 -14.69 19.17
N ALA A 647 -29.71 -14.99 18.24
CA ALA A 647 -29.60 -16.19 17.41
C ALA A 647 -28.67 -15.97 16.21
N THR A 648 -28.67 -14.77 15.60
CA THR A 648 -27.74 -14.43 14.50
C THR A 648 -26.31 -14.21 14.98
N SER A 649 -26.13 -13.90 16.26
CA SER A 649 -24.82 -13.83 16.93
C SER A 649 -24.28 -15.20 17.37
N ALA A 650 -25.03 -16.31 17.20
CA ALA A 650 -24.49 -17.66 17.39
C ALA A 650 -23.37 -17.98 16.38
N THR A 651 -23.41 -17.41 15.17
CA THR A 651 -22.29 -17.44 14.23
C THR A 651 -21.07 -16.63 14.73
N SER A 652 -21.29 -15.67 15.63
CA SER A 652 -20.24 -14.90 16.33
C SER A 652 -19.75 -15.54 17.64
N LEU A 653 -20.09 -16.82 17.93
CA LEU A 653 -19.43 -17.58 19.00
C LEU A 653 -17.89 -17.55 18.89
N TYR A 654 -17.36 -17.30 17.69
CA TYR A 654 -15.94 -17.10 17.46
C TYR A 654 -15.38 -15.73 17.87
N SER A 655 -16.21 -14.68 18.01
CA SER A 655 -15.73 -13.27 18.06
C SER A 655 -15.98 -12.51 19.36
N GLN A 656 -16.19 -13.18 20.50
CA GLN A 656 -16.35 -12.47 21.78
C GLN A 656 -15.04 -11.84 22.26
N SER A 657 -15.05 -10.53 22.54
CA SER A 657 -13.88 -9.83 23.07
C SER A 657 -13.50 -10.31 24.45
N TYR A 658 -12.20 -10.39 24.74
CA TYR A 658 -11.72 -10.52 26.12
C TYR A 658 -12.02 -9.28 26.97
N GLU A 659 -12.17 -8.10 26.33
CA GLU A 659 -12.57 -6.86 27.00
C GLU A 659 -13.95 -6.99 27.68
N CYS A 660 -14.84 -7.80 27.09
CA CYS A 660 -16.14 -8.05 27.68
C CYS A 660 -16.11 -8.89 28.96
N LEU A 661 -15.08 -9.74 29.11
CA LEU A 661 -14.87 -10.55 30.32
C LEU A 661 -14.20 -9.73 31.42
N PHE A 662 -13.26 -8.85 31.05
CA PHE A 662 -12.46 -8.04 31.97
C PHE A 662 -12.53 -6.54 31.59
N PRO A 663 -13.67 -5.87 31.80
CA PRO A 663 -13.83 -4.46 31.40
C PRO A 663 -12.93 -3.50 32.18
N GLU A 664 -12.53 -3.86 33.40
CA GLU A 664 -11.65 -3.05 34.25
C GLU A 664 -10.18 -3.16 33.87
N TRP A 665 -9.82 -4.11 33.00
CA TRP A 665 -8.43 -4.40 32.70
C TRP A 665 -7.99 -3.63 31.45
N HIS A 666 -7.01 -2.75 31.62
CA HIS A 666 -6.20 -2.32 30.49
C HIS A 666 -5.39 -3.54 30.00
N PHE A 667 -5.65 -3.97 28.78
CA PHE A 667 -4.96 -5.10 28.18
C PHE A 667 -3.61 -4.66 27.61
N ASP A 668 -2.55 -5.01 28.32
CA ASP A 668 -1.21 -5.01 27.75
C ASP A 668 -1.03 -6.19 26.79
N PHE A 669 -0.07 -6.07 25.88
CA PHE A 669 0.29 -7.13 24.93
C PHE A 669 0.39 -8.52 25.57
N TYR A 670 1.14 -8.62 26.67
CA TYR A 670 1.39 -9.89 27.33
C TYR A 670 0.10 -10.58 27.76
N ARG A 671 -0.87 -9.81 28.26
CA ARG A 671 -2.15 -10.36 28.73
C ARG A 671 -2.98 -10.87 27.56
N LEU A 672 -3.02 -10.12 26.46
CA LEU A 672 -3.77 -10.53 25.27
C LEU A 672 -3.18 -11.79 24.63
N ALA A 673 -1.86 -11.85 24.47
CA ALA A 673 -1.17 -13.04 23.98
C ALA A 673 -1.37 -14.25 24.91
N MET A 674 -1.29 -14.05 26.23
CA MET A 674 -1.54 -15.11 27.20
C MET A 674 -2.99 -15.62 27.17
N LEU A 675 -3.97 -14.76 26.88
CA LEU A 675 -5.37 -15.18 26.74
C LEU A 675 -5.63 -16.02 25.49
N ASP A 676 -4.91 -15.76 24.39
CA ASP A 676 -4.99 -16.59 23.18
C ASP A 676 -4.23 -17.93 23.35
N VAL A 677 -3.15 -17.93 24.12
CA VAL A 677 -2.27 -19.10 24.36
C VAL A 677 -2.74 -19.99 25.53
N SER A 678 -3.42 -19.43 26.53
CA SER A 678 -3.80 -20.18 27.73
C SER A 678 -4.80 -21.33 27.47
N PRO A 679 -5.86 -21.21 26.65
CA PRO A 679 -6.75 -22.34 26.39
C PRO A 679 -6.03 -23.57 25.81
N PRO A 680 -5.20 -23.47 24.74
CA PRO A 680 -4.49 -24.64 24.24
C PRO A 680 -3.45 -25.16 25.23
N LEU A 681 -2.79 -24.32 26.03
CA LEU A 681 -1.86 -24.79 27.06
C LEU A 681 -2.58 -25.56 28.19
N LEU A 682 -3.73 -25.09 28.65
CA LEU A 682 -4.53 -25.78 29.68
C LEU A 682 -5.05 -27.12 29.16
N LEU A 683 -5.48 -27.19 27.89
CA LEU A 683 -5.88 -28.44 27.25
C LEU A 683 -4.70 -29.38 27.00
N LEU A 684 -3.51 -28.86 26.70
CA LEU A 684 -2.30 -29.67 26.60
C LEU A 684 -1.90 -30.24 27.95
N LEU A 685 -1.96 -29.42 29.01
CA LEU A 685 -1.70 -29.86 30.37
C LEU A 685 -2.71 -30.92 30.81
N SER A 686 -3.99 -30.77 30.48
CA SER A 686 -5.00 -31.79 30.80
C SER A 686 -4.75 -33.10 30.05
N CYS A 687 -4.32 -33.05 28.79
CA CYS A 687 -3.88 -34.24 28.04
C CYS A 687 -2.68 -34.91 28.70
N TRP A 688 -1.72 -34.11 29.19
CA TRP A 688 -0.52 -34.60 29.86
C TRP A 688 -0.85 -35.27 31.20
N ILE A 689 -1.67 -34.63 32.04
CA ILE A 689 -2.15 -35.19 33.31
C ILE A 689 -2.92 -36.49 33.04
N TRP A 690 -3.81 -36.51 32.04
CA TRP A 690 -4.56 -37.72 31.68
C TRP A 690 -3.64 -38.86 31.25
N THR A 691 -2.62 -38.55 30.44
CA THR A 691 -1.61 -39.52 29.99
C THR A 691 -0.84 -40.10 31.18
N TRP A 692 -0.47 -39.25 32.14
CA TRP A 692 0.22 -39.65 33.37
C TRP A 692 -0.66 -40.53 34.27
N VAL A 693 -1.94 -40.19 34.46
CA VAL A 693 -2.87 -41.03 35.23
C VAL A 693 -3.08 -42.38 34.52
N ALA A 694 -3.31 -42.36 33.20
CA ALA A 694 -3.52 -43.57 32.41
C ALA A 694 -2.30 -44.51 32.45
N SER A 695 -1.08 -43.96 32.45
CA SER A 695 0.13 -44.79 32.58
C SER A 695 0.23 -45.47 33.95
N HIS A 696 -0.21 -44.81 35.03
CA HIS A 696 -0.23 -45.39 36.38
C HIS A 696 -1.37 -46.41 36.58
N CYS A 697 -2.49 -46.25 35.87
CA CYS A 697 -3.62 -47.19 35.92
C CYS A 697 -3.46 -48.41 34.99
N GLY A 698 -2.29 -48.60 34.35
CA GLY A 698 -2.02 -49.76 33.50
C GLY A 698 -2.70 -49.74 32.12
N PHE A 699 -3.13 -48.57 31.63
CA PHE A 699 -3.65 -48.48 30.27
C PHE A 699 -2.54 -48.77 29.25
N ARG A 700 -2.85 -49.61 28.26
CA ARG A 700 -1.94 -49.88 27.15
C ARG A 700 -1.95 -48.69 26.18
N HIS A 701 -0.79 -48.04 26.01
CA HIS A 701 -0.49 -46.95 25.08
C HIS A 701 -1.07 -45.55 25.41
N PRO A 702 -0.82 -44.99 26.60
CA PRO A 702 -1.25 -43.63 26.94
C PRO A 702 -0.62 -42.56 26.04
N GLU A 703 0.56 -42.81 25.46
CA GLU A 703 1.27 -41.91 24.55
C GLU A 703 0.46 -41.50 23.31
N VAL A 704 -0.47 -42.36 22.86
CA VAL A 704 -1.31 -42.08 21.69
C VAL A 704 -2.25 -40.92 21.94
N VAL A 705 -2.78 -40.79 23.17
CA VAL A 705 -3.71 -39.71 23.54
C VAL A 705 -2.97 -38.38 23.54
N MET A 706 -1.73 -38.34 24.03
CA MET A 706 -0.90 -37.14 24.02
C MET A 706 -0.58 -36.67 22.60
N ILE A 707 -0.15 -37.58 21.72
CA ILE A 707 0.14 -37.26 20.31
C ILE A 707 -1.13 -36.79 19.58
N GLN A 708 -2.27 -37.47 19.78
CA GLN A 708 -3.53 -37.02 19.17
C GLN A 708 -3.96 -35.66 19.71
N GLY A 709 -3.79 -35.42 21.02
CA GLY A 709 -4.06 -34.14 21.66
C GLY A 709 -3.24 -33.01 21.05
N THR A 710 -1.93 -33.17 20.89
CA THR A 710 -1.06 -32.13 20.29
C THR A 710 -1.44 -31.84 18.84
N LEU A 711 -1.81 -32.86 18.06
CA LEU A 711 -2.25 -32.70 16.67
C LEU A 711 -3.59 -31.98 16.56
N VAL A 712 -4.56 -32.34 17.40
CA VAL A 712 -5.86 -31.66 17.45
C VAL A 712 -5.70 -30.22 17.90
N LEU A 713 -4.88 -29.95 18.92
CA LEU A 713 -4.57 -28.60 19.38
C LEU A 713 -3.89 -27.77 18.29
N GLY A 714 -2.89 -28.33 17.60
CA GLY A 714 -2.24 -27.68 16.47
C GLY A 714 -3.24 -27.30 15.38
N ASN A 715 -4.13 -28.21 14.97
CA ASN A 715 -5.10 -27.92 13.91
C ASN A 715 -6.17 -26.89 14.32
N ALA A 716 -6.62 -26.94 15.58
CA ALA A 716 -7.73 -26.12 16.06
C ALA A 716 -7.31 -24.72 16.54
N TYR A 717 -6.12 -24.58 17.11
CA TYR A 717 -5.71 -23.37 17.83
C TYR A 717 -4.55 -22.63 17.20
N MET A 718 -3.70 -23.29 16.41
CA MET A 718 -2.47 -22.68 15.92
C MET A 718 -2.71 -21.34 15.20
N ALA A 719 -3.71 -21.29 14.33
CA ALA A 719 -4.02 -20.06 13.59
C ALA A 719 -4.37 -18.90 14.54
N ASN A 720 -5.13 -19.15 15.61
CA ASN A 720 -5.50 -18.13 16.59
C ASN A 720 -4.31 -17.72 17.47
N VAL A 721 -3.48 -18.68 17.88
CA VAL A 721 -2.26 -18.41 18.66
C VAL A 721 -1.30 -17.53 17.85
N CYS A 722 -1.07 -17.90 16.58
CA CYS A 722 -0.25 -17.13 15.66
C CYS A 722 -0.81 -15.71 15.45
N ALA A 723 -2.14 -15.59 15.30
CA ALA A 723 -2.80 -14.30 15.18
C ALA A 723 -2.66 -13.45 16.46
N GLY A 724 -2.77 -14.05 17.65
CA GLY A 724 -2.56 -13.39 18.94
C GLY A 724 -1.17 -12.78 19.06
N PHE A 725 -0.14 -13.51 18.62
CA PHE A 725 1.23 -12.98 18.57
C PHE A 725 1.42 -11.89 17.51
N ALA A 726 0.59 -11.80 16.48
CA ALA A 726 0.70 -10.79 15.43
C ALA A 726 -0.02 -9.48 15.74
N LYS A 727 -0.99 -9.46 16.66
CA LYS A 727 -1.72 -8.24 17.06
C LYS A 727 -0.81 -7.03 17.39
N PRO A 728 0.33 -7.18 18.09
CA PRO A 728 1.24 -6.07 18.40
C PRO A 728 1.97 -5.48 17.18
N LEU A 729 2.02 -6.22 16.08
CA LEU A 729 2.69 -5.78 14.85
C LEU A 729 1.75 -4.96 13.96
N SER A 730 0.44 -4.97 14.25
CA SER A 730 -0.55 -4.21 13.50
C SER A 730 -0.55 -2.74 13.93
N CYS A 731 -0.21 -1.88 12.99
CA CYS A 731 -0.02 -0.45 13.20
C CYS A 731 -0.86 0.34 12.20
N PHE A 732 -1.48 1.41 12.68
CA PHE A 732 -2.26 2.31 11.84
C PHE A 732 -1.94 3.77 12.13
N GLN A 733 -2.20 4.62 11.15
CA GLN A 733 -1.92 6.05 11.20
C GLN A 733 -3.24 6.82 11.26
N MET A 734 -3.37 7.72 12.24
CA MET A 734 -4.57 8.55 12.42
C MET A 734 -4.44 9.96 11.80
N SER A 735 -3.22 10.45 11.57
CA SER A 735 -2.96 11.82 11.06
C SER A 735 -1.72 11.86 10.16
N LYS A 736 -1.75 12.69 9.10
CA LYS A 736 -0.67 12.75 8.09
C LYS A 736 0.60 13.44 8.60
N SER A 737 0.52 14.38 9.53
CA SER A 737 1.70 15.12 9.99
C SER A 737 1.48 15.72 11.38
N HIS A 738 2.29 15.30 12.36
CA HIS A 738 2.46 16.06 13.60
C HIS A 738 3.49 17.17 13.36
N HIS A 739 3.47 18.23 14.16
CA HIS A 739 4.34 19.43 14.07
C HIS A 739 5.86 19.15 14.03
N ASN A 740 6.29 17.90 14.26
CA ASN A 740 7.67 17.41 14.20
C ASN A 740 7.95 16.47 13.01
N GLY A 741 7.06 16.40 12.01
CA GLY A 741 7.20 15.56 10.82
C GLY A 741 7.05 14.05 11.05
N LYS A 742 6.69 13.61 12.26
CA LYS A 742 6.43 12.20 12.58
C LYS A 742 4.92 11.95 12.59
N ALA A 743 4.46 11.04 11.75
CA ALA A 743 3.10 10.51 11.81
C ALA A 743 2.88 9.78 13.15
N LEU A 744 1.78 10.09 13.84
CA LEU A 744 1.38 9.35 15.03
C LEU A 744 0.87 7.97 14.58
N GLN A 745 1.66 6.94 14.85
CA GLN A 745 1.31 5.54 14.59
C GLN A 745 0.97 4.87 15.91
N ARG A 746 -0.25 4.32 16.01
CA ARG A 746 -0.74 3.60 17.17
C ARG A 746 -0.97 2.14 16.83
N ASN A 747 -0.85 1.27 17.83
CA ASN A 747 -1.15 -0.14 17.65
C ASN A 747 -2.68 -0.36 17.51
N SER A 748 -3.09 -1.16 16.53
CA SER A 748 -4.51 -1.43 16.21
C SER A 748 -5.28 -2.06 17.38
N PHE A 749 -4.63 -2.92 18.15
CA PHE A 749 -5.24 -3.63 19.28
C PHE A 749 -4.96 -2.94 20.62
N ILE A 750 -3.82 -2.27 20.78
CA ILE A 750 -3.41 -1.57 22.00
C ILE A 750 -3.29 -0.08 21.68
N VAL A 751 -4.43 0.61 21.63
CA VAL A 751 -4.54 2.01 21.19
C VAL A 751 -3.59 2.96 21.94
N TRP A 752 -3.28 2.65 23.19
CA TRP A 752 -2.48 3.50 24.09
C TRP A 752 -0.98 3.39 23.84
N GLU A 753 -0.55 2.33 23.14
CA GLU A 753 0.86 2.04 22.93
C GLU A 753 1.30 2.52 21.55
N GLU A 754 2.43 3.23 21.50
CA GLU A 754 3.06 3.58 20.24
C GLU A 754 3.56 2.31 19.53
N CYS A 755 3.62 2.32 18.21
CA CYS A 755 3.98 1.16 17.41
C CYS A 755 5.40 0.58 17.60
N ARG A 756 6.23 1.11 18.50
CA ARG A 756 7.67 0.84 18.58
C ARG A 756 8.25 0.23 19.88
N PRO A 757 7.52 -0.48 20.76
CA PRO A 757 8.18 -1.26 21.79
C PRO A 757 8.93 -2.43 21.11
N LEU A 758 10.24 -2.26 20.90
CA LEU A 758 11.12 -3.25 20.30
C LEU A 758 10.96 -4.63 20.95
N HIS A 759 10.72 -4.66 22.27
CA HIS A 759 10.47 -5.88 23.02
C HIS A 759 9.19 -6.60 22.61
N ALA A 760 8.06 -5.90 22.45
CA ALA A 760 6.81 -6.54 22.03
C ALA A 760 6.93 -7.07 20.59
N GLN A 761 7.59 -6.32 19.70
CA GLN A 761 7.86 -6.77 18.33
C GLN A 761 8.76 -8.01 18.29
N ALA A 762 9.79 -8.09 19.13
CA ALA A 762 10.66 -9.25 19.23
C ALA A 762 9.89 -10.49 19.70
N ILE A 763 9.07 -10.37 20.75
CA ILE A 763 8.27 -11.49 21.27
C ILE A 763 7.22 -11.93 20.24
N ALA A 764 6.53 -10.98 19.60
CA ALA A 764 5.62 -11.24 18.50
C ALA A 764 6.32 -12.00 17.36
N GLY A 765 7.50 -11.53 16.93
CA GLY A 765 8.31 -12.18 15.90
C GLY A 765 8.71 -13.61 16.26
N VAL A 766 9.17 -13.85 17.49
CA VAL A 766 9.48 -15.20 17.99
C VAL A 766 8.24 -16.08 18.03
N GLY A 767 7.11 -15.58 18.53
CA GLY A 767 5.85 -16.32 18.58
C GLY A 767 5.35 -16.72 17.19
N ILE A 768 5.39 -15.80 16.24
CA ILE A 768 5.03 -16.07 14.83
C ILE A 768 6.00 -17.07 14.21
N PHE A 769 7.31 -16.92 14.42
CA PHE A 769 8.33 -17.85 13.94
C PHE A 769 8.08 -19.27 14.44
N VAL A 770 7.80 -19.43 15.74
CA VAL A 770 7.45 -20.73 16.36
C VAL A 770 6.20 -21.31 15.69
N CYS A 771 5.17 -20.48 15.46
CA CYS A 771 3.91 -20.92 14.86
C CYS A 771 4.04 -21.35 13.39
N ILE A 772 4.78 -20.59 12.58
CA ILE A 772 4.88 -20.78 11.12
C ILE A 772 5.98 -21.78 10.75
N LEU A 773 7.04 -21.92 11.54
CA LEU A 773 8.15 -22.81 11.20
C LEU A 773 8.22 -24.04 12.09
N LEU A 774 8.30 -23.88 13.42
CA LEU A 774 8.56 -25.02 14.29
C LEU A 774 7.44 -26.05 14.28
N VAL A 775 6.17 -25.62 14.27
CA VAL A 775 5.06 -26.57 14.26
C VAL A 775 4.88 -27.29 12.92
N PRO A 776 4.93 -26.60 11.77
CA PRO A 776 4.99 -27.27 10.47
C PRO A 776 6.16 -28.25 10.35
N VAL A 777 7.35 -27.87 10.79
CA VAL A 777 8.52 -28.77 10.81
C VAL A 777 8.28 -29.96 11.74
N TYR A 778 7.69 -29.75 12.92
CA TYR A 778 7.31 -30.82 13.84
C TYR A 778 6.32 -31.79 13.19
N TRP A 779 5.31 -31.28 12.46
CA TRP A 779 4.34 -32.11 11.75
C TRP A 779 4.99 -32.90 10.61
N LEU A 780 5.84 -32.25 9.82
CA LEU A 780 6.58 -32.90 8.73
C LEU A 780 7.51 -33.99 9.26
N GLU A 781 8.22 -33.74 10.36
CA GLU A 781 9.09 -34.72 10.99
C GLU A 781 8.29 -35.88 11.58
N MET A 782 7.12 -35.62 12.18
CA MET A 782 6.20 -36.66 12.64
C MET A 782 5.68 -37.50 11.47
N ILE A 783 5.28 -36.88 10.35
CA ILE A 783 4.85 -37.58 9.14
C ILE A 783 5.99 -38.44 8.61
N ARG A 784 7.21 -37.88 8.52
CA ARG A 784 8.42 -38.58 8.05
C ARG A 784 8.73 -39.81 8.90
N ARG A 785 8.82 -39.65 10.23
CA ARG A 785 9.06 -40.77 11.15
C ARG A 785 7.94 -41.80 11.14
N SER A 786 6.71 -41.38 10.85
CA SER A 786 5.58 -42.30 10.80
C SER A 786 5.66 -43.31 9.65
N HIS A 787 6.49 -43.08 8.62
CA HIS A 787 6.67 -44.03 7.52
C HIS A 787 7.27 -45.36 7.98
N ASP A 788 8.14 -45.34 8.99
CA ASP A 788 8.79 -46.55 9.52
C ASP A 788 7.88 -47.33 10.49
N TRP A 789 6.73 -46.77 10.86
CA TRP A 789 5.82 -47.41 11.81
C TRP A 789 5.00 -48.51 11.14
N HIS A 790 4.75 -49.59 11.89
CA HIS A 790 3.86 -50.66 11.43
C HIS A 790 2.49 -50.08 11.01
N SER A 791 1.97 -50.52 9.87
CA SER A 791 0.80 -49.89 9.22
C SER A 791 -0.44 -49.81 10.11
N ALA A 792 -0.62 -50.75 11.04
CA ALA A 792 -1.72 -50.71 12.02
C ALA A 792 -1.52 -49.60 13.06
N SER A 793 -0.31 -49.43 13.58
CA SER A 793 0.05 -48.37 14.55
C SER A 793 0.03 -46.99 13.90
N ARG A 794 0.62 -46.84 12.70
CA ARG A 794 0.57 -45.60 11.91
C ARG A 794 -0.88 -45.15 11.71
N ARG A 795 -1.76 -46.06 11.31
CA ARG A 795 -3.19 -45.77 11.13
C ARG A 795 -3.91 -45.43 12.43
N LYS A 796 -3.56 -46.06 13.56
CA LYS A 796 -4.19 -45.79 14.86
C LYS A 796 -3.80 -44.40 15.41
N ILE A 797 -2.53 -44.00 15.24
CA ILE A 797 -1.99 -42.77 15.82
C ILE A 797 -2.15 -41.59 14.84
N MET A 798 -1.62 -41.73 13.63
CA MET A 798 -1.55 -40.68 12.62
C MET A 798 -2.72 -40.68 11.65
N GLY A 799 -3.65 -41.66 11.76
CA GLY A 799 -4.80 -41.75 10.86
C GLY A 799 -5.58 -40.44 10.77
N PHE A 800 -5.67 -39.66 11.85
CA PHE A 800 -6.37 -38.38 11.82
C PHE A 800 -5.75 -37.38 10.83
N LEU A 801 -4.42 -37.34 10.73
CA LEU A 801 -3.69 -36.46 9.82
C LEU A 801 -3.54 -37.07 8.43
N VAL A 802 -3.27 -38.37 8.36
CA VAL A 802 -2.76 -39.01 7.14
C VAL A 802 -3.85 -39.76 6.38
N SER A 803 -5.00 -40.03 6.99
CA SER A 803 -6.07 -40.80 6.33
C SER A 803 -6.55 -40.12 5.04
N HIS A 804 -6.77 -40.96 4.02
CA HIS A 804 -7.31 -40.57 2.72
C HIS A 804 -6.41 -39.72 1.83
N TYR A 805 -5.18 -39.39 2.24
CA TYR A 805 -4.18 -38.81 1.35
C TYR A 805 -3.48 -39.90 0.53
N ARG A 806 -3.07 -39.55 -0.69
CA ARG A 806 -2.25 -40.44 -1.52
C ARG A 806 -0.89 -40.69 -0.85
N PRO A 807 -0.31 -41.90 -0.93
CA PRO A 807 1.02 -42.17 -0.41
C PRO A 807 2.05 -41.21 -1.03
N GLY A 808 2.88 -40.57 -0.22
CA GLY A 808 3.85 -39.54 -0.61
C GLY A 808 3.30 -38.10 -0.59
N VAL A 809 1.99 -37.90 -0.41
CA VAL A 809 1.32 -36.59 -0.38
C VAL A 809 0.74 -36.29 1.01
N GLU A 810 1.15 -37.03 2.04
CA GLU A 810 0.69 -36.86 3.42
C GLU A 810 1.01 -35.47 4.00
N TRP A 811 2.07 -34.83 3.50
CA TRP A 811 2.47 -33.47 3.88
C TRP A 811 1.40 -32.42 3.54
N TRP A 812 0.44 -32.74 2.67
CA TRP A 812 -0.63 -31.83 2.27
C TRP A 812 -1.45 -31.31 3.45
N GLU A 813 -1.57 -32.07 4.54
CA GLU A 813 -2.29 -31.64 5.74
C GLU A 813 -1.74 -30.32 6.32
N LEU A 814 -0.49 -29.96 6.02
CA LEU A 814 0.10 -28.66 6.34
C LEU A 814 -0.51 -27.50 5.55
N VAL A 815 -0.95 -27.71 4.31
CA VAL A 815 -1.46 -26.65 3.43
C VAL A 815 -2.76 -26.03 3.97
N PRO A 816 -3.80 -26.79 4.33
CA PRO A 816 -5.00 -26.22 4.96
C PRO A 816 -4.70 -25.52 6.29
N LEU A 817 -3.73 -26.00 7.07
CA LEU A 817 -3.30 -25.36 8.32
C LEU A 817 -2.66 -23.99 8.05
N LEU A 818 -1.68 -23.95 7.14
CA LEU A 818 -0.99 -22.73 6.75
C LEU A 818 -1.97 -21.72 6.14
N ARG A 819 -2.92 -22.17 5.30
CA ARG A 819 -4.02 -21.34 4.78
C ARG A 819 -4.79 -20.65 5.90
N LYS A 820 -5.22 -21.37 6.94
CA LYS A 820 -5.94 -20.78 8.08
C LYS A 820 -5.10 -19.75 8.83
N VAL A 821 -3.82 -20.05 9.06
CA VAL A 821 -2.87 -19.12 9.69
C VAL A 821 -2.79 -17.84 8.86
N LEU A 822 -2.51 -17.95 7.56
CA LEU A 822 -2.39 -16.81 6.65
C LEU A 822 -3.67 -15.96 6.59
N LEU A 823 -4.85 -16.60 6.52
CA LEU A 823 -6.13 -15.88 6.51
C LEU A 823 -6.35 -15.05 7.79
N LEU A 824 -5.96 -15.56 8.97
CA LEU A 824 -6.05 -14.78 10.20
C LEU A 824 -4.97 -13.70 10.29
N GLN A 825 -3.74 -13.97 9.79
CA GLN A 825 -2.68 -12.96 9.72
C GLN A 825 -3.10 -11.76 8.87
N VAL A 826 -3.69 -11.99 7.69
CA VAL A 826 -4.22 -10.91 6.84
C VAL A 826 -5.21 -10.02 7.59
N ARG A 827 -6.09 -10.59 8.42
CA ARG A 827 -7.04 -9.81 9.22
C ARG A 827 -6.39 -8.99 10.32
N VAL A 828 -5.34 -9.54 10.95
CA VAL A 828 -4.60 -8.82 11.99
C VAL A 828 -3.86 -7.63 11.39
N PHE A 829 -3.18 -7.82 10.25
CA PHE A 829 -2.40 -6.76 9.59
C PHE A 829 -3.23 -5.77 8.79
N SER A 830 -4.40 -6.18 8.30
CA SER A 830 -5.30 -5.31 7.54
C SER A 830 -6.73 -5.51 8.05
N PRO A 831 -7.10 -4.90 9.19
CA PRO A 831 -8.46 -4.97 9.69
C PRO A 831 -9.48 -4.52 8.63
N PRO A 832 -10.60 -5.24 8.46
CA PRO A 832 -11.58 -4.93 7.41
C PRO A 832 -12.14 -3.51 7.49
N SER A 833 -12.41 -2.98 8.68
CA SER A 833 -12.88 -1.59 8.86
C SER A 833 -11.89 -0.52 8.43
N TYR A 834 -10.59 -0.77 8.54
CA TYR A 834 -9.53 0.19 8.22
C TYR A 834 -9.02 0.09 6.78
N ALA A 835 -8.79 -1.14 6.31
CA ALA A 835 -8.17 -1.41 5.01
C ALA A 835 -8.90 -2.55 4.28
N ALA A 836 -10.21 -2.39 4.08
CA ALA A 836 -11.09 -3.39 3.46
C ALA A 836 -10.53 -3.94 2.14
N SER A 837 -10.11 -3.06 1.23
CA SER A 837 -9.59 -3.44 -0.09
C SER A 837 -8.31 -4.28 0.00
N THR A 838 -7.35 -3.87 0.85
CA THR A 838 -6.11 -4.63 1.10
C THR A 838 -6.41 -5.98 1.73
N ASN A 839 -7.32 -6.03 2.71
CA ASN A 839 -7.75 -7.27 3.34
C ASN A 839 -8.34 -8.25 2.33
N LEU A 840 -9.28 -7.80 1.50
CA LEU A 840 -9.95 -8.60 0.47
C LEU A 840 -8.94 -9.12 -0.57
N THR A 841 -8.04 -8.26 -1.03
CA THR A 841 -7.01 -8.60 -2.02
C THR A 841 -6.05 -9.66 -1.51
N LEU A 842 -5.53 -9.49 -0.28
CA LEU A 842 -4.63 -10.47 0.33
C LEU A 842 -5.34 -11.79 0.65
N THR A 843 -6.58 -11.73 1.14
CA THR A 843 -7.41 -12.93 1.36
C THR A 843 -7.63 -13.69 0.06
N LEU A 844 -7.88 -12.96 -1.05
CA LEU A 844 -8.08 -13.54 -2.37
C LEU A 844 -6.81 -14.20 -2.88
N ALA A 845 -5.66 -13.56 -2.72
CA ALA A 845 -4.37 -14.15 -3.07
C ALA A 845 -4.13 -15.48 -2.32
N VAL A 846 -4.43 -15.54 -1.01
CA VAL A 846 -4.30 -16.77 -0.21
C VAL A 846 -5.24 -17.87 -0.70
N LEU A 847 -6.52 -17.56 -0.96
CA LEU A 847 -7.50 -18.55 -1.40
C LEU A 847 -7.25 -19.04 -2.83
N VAL A 848 -6.90 -18.16 -3.76
CA VAL A 848 -6.53 -18.52 -5.14
C VAL A 848 -5.29 -19.39 -5.15
N SER A 849 -4.25 -19.02 -4.40
CA SER A 849 -3.04 -19.83 -4.30
C SER A 849 -3.33 -21.22 -3.74
N SER A 850 -4.20 -21.32 -2.72
CA SER A 850 -4.63 -22.60 -2.19
C SER A 850 -5.45 -23.43 -3.17
N LEU A 851 -6.33 -22.79 -3.96
CA LEU A 851 -7.12 -23.47 -4.99
C LEU A 851 -6.21 -24.02 -6.10
N LEU A 852 -5.28 -23.20 -6.59
CA LEU A 852 -4.31 -23.62 -7.61
C LEU A 852 -3.47 -24.79 -7.12
N LEU A 853 -2.92 -24.68 -5.91
CA LEU A 853 -2.12 -25.76 -5.34
C LEU A 853 -2.95 -27.05 -5.19
N HIS A 854 -4.23 -26.95 -4.79
CA HIS A 854 -5.13 -28.10 -4.67
C HIS A 854 -5.40 -28.76 -6.02
N VAL A 855 -5.68 -27.96 -7.05
CA VAL A 855 -5.91 -28.44 -8.43
C VAL A 855 -4.67 -29.03 -9.07
N VAL A 856 -3.47 -28.62 -8.67
CA VAL A 856 -2.21 -29.22 -9.14
C VAL A 856 -1.91 -30.53 -8.41
N VAL A 857 -2.06 -30.54 -7.08
CA VAL A 857 -1.59 -31.67 -6.26
C VAL A 857 -2.61 -32.80 -6.15
N TRP A 858 -3.92 -32.55 -6.21
CA TRP A 858 -4.98 -33.57 -6.03
C TRP A 858 -4.70 -34.52 -4.85
N PRO A 859 -4.61 -33.97 -3.63
CA PRO A 859 -3.97 -34.65 -2.51
C PRO A 859 -4.68 -35.93 -2.06
N TYR A 860 -6.00 -36.03 -2.24
CA TYR A 860 -6.77 -37.17 -1.75
C TYR A 860 -6.71 -38.39 -2.68
N GLU A 861 -6.76 -39.58 -2.10
CA GLU A 861 -6.92 -40.85 -2.81
C GLU A 861 -8.34 -40.94 -3.43
N ASP A 862 -9.35 -40.47 -2.71
CA ASP A 862 -10.73 -40.44 -3.19
C ASP A 862 -10.97 -39.19 -4.08
N VAL A 863 -11.24 -39.41 -5.36
CA VAL A 863 -11.56 -38.37 -6.35
C VAL A 863 -12.74 -37.50 -5.88
N TYR A 864 -13.69 -38.08 -5.15
CA TYR A 864 -14.83 -37.36 -4.62
C TYR A 864 -14.42 -36.28 -3.59
N LEU A 865 -13.47 -36.60 -2.69
CA LEU A 865 -12.97 -35.66 -1.70
C LEU A 865 -12.18 -34.52 -2.35
N ASN A 866 -11.39 -34.81 -3.39
CA ASN A 866 -10.71 -33.77 -4.19
C ASN A 866 -11.71 -32.80 -4.83
N ARG A 867 -12.82 -33.31 -5.38
CA ARG A 867 -13.89 -32.48 -5.96
C ARG A 867 -14.59 -31.63 -4.91
N ILE A 868 -14.88 -32.18 -3.74
CA ILE A 868 -15.54 -31.42 -2.66
C ILE A 868 -14.63 -30.29 -2.18
N GLU A 869 -13.37 -30.55 -1.79
CA GLU A 869 -12.49 -29.47 -1.33
C GLU A 869 -12.25 -28.44 -2.44
N GLY A 870 -12.03 -28.88 -3.68
CA GLY A 870 -11.87 -27.98 -4.83
C GLY A 870 -13.09 -27.09 -5.04
N SER A 871 -14.30 -27.65 -4.96
CA SER A 871 -15.55 -26.90 -5.08
C SER A 871 -15.76 -25.91 -3.93
N ALA A 872 -15.42 -26.30 -2.70
CA ALA A 872 -15.52 -25.42 -1.53
C ALA A 872 -14.53 -24.24 -1.62
N LEU A 873 -13.33 -24.48 -2.12
CA LEU A 873 -12.34 -23.41 -2.39
C LEU A 873 -12.79 -22.50 -3.53
N ALA A 874 -13.28 -23.06 -4.64
CA ALA A 874 -13.81 -22.29 -5.76
C ALA A 874 -15.01 -21.42 -5.34
N ALA A 875 -15.92 -21.96 -4.53
CA ALA A 875 -17.04 -21.20 -3.95
C ALA A 875 -16.55 -20.07 -3.04
N SER A 876 -15.51 -20.32 -2.23
CA SER A 876 -14.91 -19.28 -1.36
C SER A 876 -14.24 -18.17 -2.18
N VAL A 877 -13.51 -18.51 -3.24
CA VAL A 877 -12.90 -17.54 -4.18
C VAL A 877 -13.99 -16.73 -4.88
N THR A 878 -15.04 -17.38 -5.38
CA THR A 878 -16.16 -16.71 -6.06
C THR A 878 -16.88 -15.76 -5.12
N ALA A 879 -17.19 -16.19 -3.89
CA ALA A 879 -17.80 -15.35 -2.87
C ALA A 879 -16.90 -14.14 -2.53
N LEU A 880 -15.59 -14.34 -2.40
CA LEU A 880 -14.68 -13.24 -2.12
C LEU A 880 -14.54 -12.26 -3.30
N LEU A 881 -14.59 -12.74 -4.55
CA LEU A 881 -14.65 -11.87 -5.73
C LEU A 881 -15.93 -11.03 -5.73
N LEU A 882 -17.09 -11.62 -5.44
CA LEU A 882 -18.35 -10.88 -5.30
C LEU A 882 -18.30 -9.83 -4.18
N ALA A 883 -17.69 -10.18 -3.04
CA ALA A 883 -17.46 -9.23 -1.95
C ALA A 883 -16.51 -8.10 -2.35
N SER A 884 -15.43 -8.41 -3.06
CA SER A 884 -14.50 -7.41 -3.60
C SER A 884 -15.21 -6.45 -4.55
N LEU A 885 -16.02 -6.96 -5.47
CA LEU A 885 -16.81 -6.13 -6.39
C LEU A 885 -17.81 -5.23 -5.66
N ALA A 886 -18.43 -5.73 -4.58
CA ALA A 886 -19.32 -4.93 -3.75
C ALA A 886 -18.58 -3.81 -2.99
N VAL A 887 -17.33 -4.04 -2.56
CA VAL A 887 -16.55 -3.06 -1.78
C VAL A 887 -15.84 -2.01 -2.66
N THR A 888 -15.35 -2.36 -3.86
CA THR A 888 -14.53 -1.44 -4.69
C THR A 888 -15.33 -0.39 -5.48
N GLN A 889 -16.67 -0.41 -5.44
CA GLN A 889 -17.53 0.52 -6.20
C GLN A 889 -17.62 1.90 -5.53
N GLU A 890 -16.51 2.65 -5.52
CA GLU A 890 -16.48 3.99 -4.92
C GLU A 890 -17.01 5.09 -5.87
N TRP A 891 -16.97 4.91 -7.20
CA TRP A 891 -17.16 6.01 -8.18
C TRP A 891 -18.48 5.95 -8.98
N ASP A 892 -19.15 4.79 -9.09
CA ASP A 892 -20.46 4.65 -9.74
C ASP A 892 -21.39 3.85 -8.81
N LYS A 893 -21.74 4.44 -7.66
CA LYS A 893 -22.59 3.83 -6.64
C LYS A 893 -24.03 3.66 -7.15
N ARG A 894 -24.27 2.67 -8.00
CA ARG A 894 -25.62 2.16 -8.23
C ARG A 894 -25.95 1.18 -7.12
N GLU A 895 -26.68 1.64 -6.10
CA GLU A 895 -27.15 0.84 -4.96
C GLU A 895 -27.73 -0.52 -5.39
N ALA A 896 -28.46 -0.54 -6.52
CA ALA A 896 -29.04 -1.74 -7.11
C ALA A 896 -27.99 -2.80 -7.52
N LEU A 897 -26.81 -2.39 -7.99
CA LEU A 897 -25.74 -3.32 -8.39
C LEU A 897 -25.06 -3.93 -7.15
N THR A 898 -24.73 -3.11 -6.15
CA THR A 898 -24.18 -3.58 -4.87
C THR A 898 -25.11 -4.60 -4.22
N MET A 899 -26.42 -4.32 -4.16
CA MET A 899 -27.41 -5.25 -3.63
C MET A 899 -27.46 -6.58 -4.40
N ARG A 900 -27.35 -6.55 -5.74
CA ARG A 900 -27.26 -7.79 -6.55
C ARG A 900 -26.03 -8.62 -6.22
N TYR A 901 -24.87 -7.99 -6.01
CA TYR A 901 -23.66 -8.69 -5.60
C TYR A 901 -23.80 -9.28 -4.19
N LEU A 902 -24.39 -8.56 -3.25
CA LEU A 902 -24.65 -9.05 -1.89
C LEU A 902 -25.62 -10.24 -1.87
N ILE A 903 -26.70 -10.19 -2.66
CA ILE A 903 -27.63 -11.32 -2.81
C ILE A 903 -26.92 -12.53 -3.41
N SER A 904 -26.16 -12.33 -4.49
CA SER A 904 -25.39 -13.40 -5.14
C SER A 904 -24.37 -14.04 -4.19
N LEU A 905 -23.69 -13.20 -3.40
CA LEU A 905 -22.77 -13.64 -2.36
C LEU A 905 -23.49 -14.51 -1.31
N CYS A 906 -24.63 -14.05 -0.79
CA CYS A 906 -25.42 -14.81 0.17
C CYS A 906 -25.85 -16.16 -0.39
N ILE A 907 -26.29 -16.21 -1.66
CA ILE A 907 -26.66 -17.47 -2.34
C ILE A 907 -25.47 -18.44 -2.38
N VAL A 908 -24.29 -17.99 -2.80
CA VAL A 908 -23.08 -18.83 -2.86
C VAL A 908 -22.70 -19.38 -1.48
N LEU A 909 -22.74 -18.54 -0.44
CA LEU A 909 -22.41 -18.96 0.92
C LEU A 909 -23.44 -19.94 1.50
N VAL A 910 -24.74 -19.68 1.31
CA VAL A 910 -25.82 -20.55 1.80
C VAL A 910 -25.82 -21.89 1.07
N ILE A 911 -25.73 -21.90 -0.26
CA ILE A 911 -25.68 -23.16 -1.03
C ILE A 911 -24.44 -23.97 -0.64
N GLY A 912 -23.26 -23.32 -0.56
CA GLY A 912 -22.02 -24.00 -0.17
C GLY A 912 -22.09 -24.61 1.23
N THR A 913 -22.62 -23.88 2.21
CA THR A 913 -22.80 -24.40 3.58
C THR A 913 -23.83 -25.53 3.64
N MET A 914 -24.99 -25.38 3.00
CA MET A 914 -26.03 -26.42 2.95
C MET A 914 -25.52 -27.69 2.28
N MET A 915 -24.81 -27.59 1.16
CA MET A 915 -24.22 -28.74 0.48
C MET A 915 -23.27 -29.50 1.40
N LEU A 916 -22.32 -28.80 2.05
CA LEU A 916 -21.36 -29.44 2.97
C LEU A 916 -22.06 -30.07 4.20
N MET A 917 -23.12 -29.43 4.71
CA MET A 917 -23.93 -29.98 5.80
C MET A 917 -24.68 -31.24 5.40
N VAL A 918 -25.32 -31.27 4.22
CA VAL A 918 -26.00 -32.46 3.70
C VAL A 918 -25.01 -33.61 3.52
N LEU A 919 -23.80 -33.34 3.00
CA LEU A 919 -22.74 -34.34 2.86
C LEU A 919 -22.23 -34.86 4.22
N LEU A 920 -22.10 -33.97 5.20
CA LEU A 920 -21.71 -34.35 6.56
C LEU A 920 -22.80 -35.23 7.21
N ILE A 921 -24.07 -34.83 7.13
CA ILE A 921 -25.19 -35.60 7.68
C ILE A 921 -25.33 -36.95 6.96
N GLY A 922 -25.28 -36.96 5.63
CA GLY A 922 -25.34 -38.19 4.83
C GLY A 922 -24.24 -39.16 5.21
N SER A 923 -23.00 -38.68 5.36
CA SER A 923 -21.87 -39.51 5.79
C SER A 923 -21.96 -39.97 7.26
N LEU A 924 -22.63 -39.22 8.14
CA LEU A 924 -22.96 -39.66 9.50
C LEU A 924 -24.06 -40.73 9.51
N VAL A 925 -25.12 -40.56 8.70
CA VAL A 925 -26.21 -41.53 8.56
C VAL A 925 -25.69 -42.84 8.00
N GLU A 926 -24.89 -42.80 6.92
CA GLU A 926 -24.24 -43.98 6.34
C GLU A 926 -23.40 -44.71 7.39
N GLN A 927 -22.72 -43.99 8.28
CA GLN A 927 -21.95 -44.59 9.37
C GLN A 927 -22.82 -45.26 10.42
N VAL A 928 -23.95 -44.68 10.78
CA VAL A 928 -24.90 -45.28 11.72
C VAL A 928 -25.49 -46.55 11.11
N GLN A 929 -25.87 -46.51 9.82
CA GLN A 929 -26.38 -47.67 9.10
C GLN A 929 -25.34 -48.79 8.98
N ASN A 930 -24.10 -48.47 8.62
CA ASN A 930 -23.01 -49.45 8.56
C ASN A 930 -22.69 -50.06 9.94
N ARG A 931 -22.88 -49.31 11.04
CA ARG A 931 -22.78 -49.87 12.39
C ARG A 931 -23.93 -50.83 12.72
N ARG A 932 -25.16 -50.52 12.29
CA ARG A 932 -26.31 -51.42 12.45
C ARG A 932 -26.09 -52.72 11.68
N ARG A 933 -25.77 -52.65 10.38
CA ARG A 933 -25.48 -53.84 9.56
C ARG A 933 -24.40 -54.75 10.15
N ARG A 934 -23.32 -54.18 10.73
CA ARG A 934 -22.27 -54.99 11.37
C ARG A 934 -22.74 -55.66 12.67
N ARG A 935 -23.65 -55.04 13.43
CA ARG A 935 -24.25 -55.69 14.59
C ARG A 935 -25.17 -56.82 14.16
N ASP A 936 -25.96 -56.59 13.12
CA ASP A 936 -26.87 -57.61 12.59
C ASP A 936 -26.08 -58.84 12.08
N VAL A 937 -24.99 -58.62 11.34
CA VAL A 937 -24.09 -59.70 10.88
C VAL A 937 -23.39 -60.42 12.04
N ALA A 938 -22.97 -59.69 13.09
CA ALA A 938 -22.36 -60.30 14.26
C ALA A 938 -23.35 -61.19 15.03
N LEU A 939 -24.60 -60.72 15.18
CA LEU A 939 -25.67 -61.48 15.82
C LEU A 939 -26.04 -62.74 15.01
N THR A 940 -26.08 -62.66 13.67
CA THR A 940 -26.32 -63.85 12.84
C THR A 940 -25.20 -64.88 12.95
N VAL A 941 -23.93 -64.43 13.00
CA VAL A 941 -22.79 -65.35 13.18
C VAL A 941 -22.82 -65.99 14.57
N GLU A 942 -23.14 -65.23 15.63
CA GLU A 942 -23.29 -65.78 16.98
C GLU A 942 -24.44 -66.81 17.05
N MET A 943 -25.57 -66.55 16.38
CA MET A 943 -26.69 -67.50 16.30
C MET A 943 -26.32 -68.78 15.54
N GLU A 944 -25.57 -68.68 14.44
CA GLU A 944 -25.08 -69.85 13.70
C GLU A 944 -24.07 -70.67 14.50
N THR A 945 -23.14 -70.03 15.23
CA THR A 945 -22.19 -70.75 16.09
C THR A 945 -22.90 -71.50 17.23
N CYS A 946 -23.89 -70.88 17.87
CA CYS A 946 -24.69 -71.52 18.92
C CYS A 946 -25.57 -72.66 18.39
N SER A 947 -26.01 -72.60 17.13
CA SER A 947 -26.78 -73.68 16.52
C SER A 947 -25.91 -74.90 16.14
N SER A 948 -24.60 -74.71 15.92
CA SER A 948 -23.70 -75.80 15.54
C SER A 948 -23.18 -76.62 16.74
N GLU A 949 -23.14 -76.04 17.94
CA GLU A 949 -22.67 -76.75 19.16
C GLU A 949 -23.72 -77.69 19.78
N ASN A 950 -24.97 -77.67 19.33
CA ASN A 950 -26.04 -78.57 19.82
C ASN A 950 -26.33 -79.77 18.90
N GLY A 951 -25.39 -80.14 18.02
CA GLY A 951 -25.45 -81.41 17.31
C GLY A 951 -25.25 -82.58 18.28
N PRO A 952 -26.16 -83.57 18.37
CA PRO A 952 -26.07 -84.63 19.35
C PRO A 952 -24.88 -85.56 19.06
N SER A 953 -23.96 -85.66 20.01
CA SER A 953 -23.04 -86.79 20.14
C SER A 953 -23.82 -88.04 20.52
N VAL A 954 -24.42 -88.71 19.54
CA VAL A 954 -24.98 -90.06 19.66
C VAL A 954 -24.28 -90.96 18.66
N SER A 955 -23.18 -91.59 19.08
CA SER A 955 -22.73 -92.94 18.70
C SER A 955 -21.27 -93.15 19.13
N GLU A 956 -21.08 -93.59 20.38
CA GLU A 956 -20.06 -94.59 20.76
C GLU A 956 -20.28 -94.99 22.24
N MET A 957 -21.29 -95.84 22.47
CA MET A 957 -21.26 -96.99 23.37
C MET A 957 -22.41 -97.94 23.05
#